data_AF-A0A7K4D3D1-F1
#
_entry.id   AF-A0A7K4D3D1-F1
#
_cell.length_a   1.000
_cell.length_b   1.000
_cell.length_c   1.000
_cell.angle_alpha   90.00
_cell.angle_beta   90.00
_cell.angle_gamma   90.00
#
_symmetry.space_group_name_H-M   'P 1'
#
loop_
_entity.id
_entity.type
_entity.pdbx_description
1 polymer ?
#
loop_
_entity_poly.entity_id
_entity_poly.type
_entity_poly.pdbx_seq_one_letter_code
_entity_poly.pdbx_strand_id
1 'polypeptide(L)'
;MDQLVVLQEIYASFSKGGDGLQKIDSDGIEGCCPDQVGKLLESAKKGRIEEDTCEKLADSLQNVYEIKRLGDICRKAGLYGLALKSYNKALSKNPDQELQPVLQNNLGQTYARQGDLSRAIVYYQKAARGFAAIGDSSGMAHVLGNLGSAYRCRGDWDKAIEQCYSSLKIFEELGDDQGIAQMTGSLGRIYAEMGESDLAARYFERSLTDFQRLGDKKSAAWVLDRLGRVACEGEQWDKALGYYNQSISLFGDQGQSHNAGIVLSNLGRMYLEMGDATAACESLERAVQLIPRSMQPAYQNALSGLAATYSSLAKINLQKAEDDAEEDGQDSSARKQASKYFARSSDRFQELASLLKKENFEVEAAAGIARSRSYLSRISARVPDEEAVALAERAVAALDSAAVNLDGQKKKRIESLKRSIAGMKEALSIGFLGSEPWRLMRAVTNSCEYLVGGACIPGEANGYICDSLRNLSASMEAEKNEKNPAKRLKAAVEDLRRAQKHLSAGKSEIDVRSAAKIGEAAKILDALAGSEDGQSRAELTMKDRLNFRPERDVLLLLSSILTNYILSYIDDANTIYTWDESLKLVQRPISGKKSPSPPSQDQAQKIALVDAKETAEDLANHEECWLVPVKASVACPSSGQVQPFQEGSDVGEAVKPEERELQIDDVGAINDAKEEPQRSVEVNETSSKSEAGDHLSNAVTLVKALAMVVVLLLTIDAILYLI
;
A
#
# COMPACT_ATOMS: atom_id res chain seq x y z
N MET A 1 8.85 -40.11 -33.51
CA MET A 1 9.16 -38.74 -33.07
C MET A 1 8.46 -37.77 -34.01
N ASP A 2 8.27 -36.50 -33.60
CA ASP A 2 7.86 -35.36 -34.45
C ASP A 2 6.41 -34.85 -34.52
N GLN A 3 5.94 -34.43 -33.33
CA GLN A 3 5.04 -33.29 -33.06
C GLN A 3 5.20 -32.92 -31.56
N LEU A 4 5.73 -33.89 -30.79
CA LEU A 4 5.90 -33.91 -29.34
C LEU A 4 7.21 -33.26 -28.80
N VAL A 5 8.30 -33.23 -29.57
CA VAL A 5 9.62 -32.76 -29.09
C VAL A 5 9.75 -31.23 -29.14
N VAL A 6 9.06 -30.60 -30.10
CA VAL A 6 9.13 -29.16 -30.38
C VAL A 6 8.26 -28.32 -29.42
N LEU A 7 7.14 -28.87 -28.93
CA LEU A 7 6.38 -28.29 -27.82
C LEU A 7 7.11 -28.42 -26.46
N GLN A 8 8.11 -29.31 -26.37
CA GLN A 8 8.92 -29.53 -25.16
C GLN A 8 10.09 -28.55 -25.03
N GLU A 9 10.80 -28.19 -26.11
CA GLU A 9 11.92 -27.24 -26.02
C GLU A 9 11.50 -25.79 -25.74
N ILE A 10 10.26 -25.44 -26.04
CA ILE A 10 9.84 -24.04 -26.00
C ILE A 10 9.01 -23.71 -24.76
N TYR A 11 8.37 -24.73 -24.19
CA TYR A 11 7.97 -24.68 -22.79
C TYR A 11 9.21 -24.62 -21.87
N ALA A 12 10.30 -25.32 -22.20
CA ALA A 12 11.56 -25.23 -21.46
C ALA A 12 12.25 -23.85 -21.60
N SER A 13 12.12 -23.16 -22.74
CA SER A 13 12.74 -21.83 -22.94
C SER A 13 12.00 -20.65 -22.30
N PHE A 14 10.76 -20.83 -21.83
CA PHE A 14 10.02 -19.76 -21.14
C PHE A 14 10.32 -19.70 -19.62
N SER A 15 10.90 -20.76 -19.06
CA SER A 15 11.16 -20.91 -17.63
C SER A 15 12.65 -20.98 -17.28
N LYS A 16 13.45 -19.96 -17.66
CA LYS A 16 14.71 -19.70 -16.94
C LYS A 16 14.43 -19.35 -15.47
N GLY A 17 14.20 -20.39 -14.69
CA GLY A 17 14.94 -20.72 -13.48
C GLY A 17 15.22 -22.22 -13.54
N GLY A 18 16.47 -22.62 -13.86
CA GLY A 18 16.95 -24.01 -13.82
C GLY A 18 17.39 -24.63 -15.15
N ASP A 19 18.70 -24.53 -15.42
CA ASP A 19 19.66 -25.25 -16.28
C ASP A 19 19.24 -26.26 -17.40
N GLY A 20 19.83 -26.05 -18.60
CA GLY A 20 20.50 -27.09 -19.40
C GLY A 20 19.88 -27.56 -20.74
N LEU A 21 20.62 -27.30 -21.85
CA LEU A 21 20.71 -28.09 -23.13
C LEU A 21 19.52 -27.97 -24.12
N GLN A 22 19.53 -28.40 -25.40
CA GLN A 22 20.49 -28.61 -26.52
C GLN A 22 19.72 -28.12 -27.81
N LYS A 23 20.16 -28.33 -29.06
CA LYS A 23 19.53 -27.71 -30.27
C LYS A 23 18.90 -28.73 -31.23
N ILE A 24 17.69 -28.48 -31.77
CA ILE A 24 16.92 -29.42 -32.64
C ILE A 24 16.52 -28.81 -34.01
N ASP A 25 16.29 -29.71 -34.98
CA ASP A 25 16.08 -29.52 -36.43
C ASP A 25 14.60 -29.37 -36.85
N SER A 26 14.32 -28.53 -37.85
CA SER A 26 13.00 -27.97 -38.19
C SER A 26 12.17 -28.78 -39.18
N ASP A 27 12.74 -29.79 -39.83
CA ASP A 27 12.15 -30.40 -41.03
C ASP A 27 11.21 -31.60 -40.73
N GLY A 28 10.95 -31.89 -39.45
CA GLY A 28 10.18 -33.08 -39.02
C GLY A 28 8.65 -32.92 -38.89
N ILE A 29 8.06 -31.73 -39.07
CA ILE A 29 6.67 -31.47 -38.63
C ILE A 29 5.66 -31.45 -39.79
N GLU A 30 4.72 -32.42 -39.84
CA GLU A 30 3.61 -32.44 -40.83
C GLU A 30 2.28 -31.89 -40.27
N GLY A 31 1.53 -31.10 -41.06
CA GLY A 31 0.13 -30.68 -40.80
C GLY A 31 -0.13 -29.17 -40.63
N CYS A 32 -1.31 -28.78 -40.10
CA CYS A 32 -1.73 -27.37 -39.87
C CYS A 32 -1.51 -26.87 -38.41
N CYS A 33 -1.23 -27.79 -37.48
CA CYS A 33 -0.82 -27.51 -36.11
C CYS A 33 0.60 -26.88 -35.96
N PRO A 34 1.60 -27.16 -36.82
CA PRO A 34 2.95 -26.62 -36.70
C PRO A 34 2.99 -25.09 -36.79
N ASP A 35 2.21 -24.50 -37.70
CA ASP A 35 2.15 -23.05 -37.89
C ASP A 35 1.53 -22.33 -36.68
N GLN A 36 0.50 -22.91 -36.09
CA GLN A 36 -0.18 -22.34 -34.91
C GLN A 36 0.68 -22.46 -33.66
N VAL A 37 1.36 -23.61 -33.49
CA VAL A 37 2.38 -23.79 -32.46
C VAL A 37 3.48 -22.75 -32.70
N GLY A 38 4.07 -22.66 -33.89
CA GLY A 38 5.08 -21.65 -34.25
C GLY A 38 4.69 -20.22 -33.87
N LYS A 39 3.45 -19.80 -34.18
CA LYS A 39 2.93 -18.49 -33.78
C LYS A 39 2.85 -18.29 -32.28
N LEU A 40 2.35 -19.28 -31.53
CA LEU A 40 2.28 -19.23 -30.07
C LEU A 40 3.67 -19.06 -29.45
N LEU A 41 4.67 -19.72 -30.01
CA LEU A 41 6.05 -19.71 -29.53
C LEU A 41 6.73 -18.38 -29.84
N GLU A 42 6.47 -17.82 -31.01
CA GLU A 42 6.98 -16.51 -31.41
C GLU A 42 6.31 -15.38 -30.62
N SER A 43 5.00 -15.46 -30.40
CA SER A 43 4.29 -14.52 -29.55
C SER A 43 4.81 -14.63 -28.11
N ALA A 44 4.98 -15.85 -27.61
CA ALA A 44 5.52 -16.11 -26.29
C ALA A 44 6.90 -15.46 -26.18
N LYS A 45 7.83 -15.67 -27.12
CA LYS A 45 9.16 -15.01 -27.11
C LYS A 45 9.07 -13.47 -26.99
N LYS A 46 8.00 -12.85 -27.49
CA LYS A 46 7.69 -11.42 -27.38
C LYS A 46 6.96 -11.06 -26.08
N GLY A 47 6.92 -11.96 -25.10
CA GLY A 47 6.26 -11.81 -23.80
C GLY A 47 4.73 -11.86 -23.86
N ARG A 48 4.11 -12.35 -24.94
CA ARG A 48 2.66 -12.30 -25.15
C ARG A 48 2.09 -13.65 -25.56
N ILE A 49 0.96 -14.04 -24.99
CA ILE A 49 0.24 -15.25 -25.40
C ILE A 49 -1.03 -14.80 -26.10
N GLU A 50 -1.12 -15.07 -27.41
CA GLU A 50 -2.26 -14.68 -28.24
C GLU A 50 -3.45 -15.61 -27.99
N GLU A 51 -4.58 -15.01 -27.60
CA GLU A 51 -5.81 -15.74 -27.29
C GLU A 51 -6.35 -16.51 -28.51
N ASP A 52 -6.42 -15.87 -29.68
CA ASP A 52 -6.86 -16.50 -30.94
C ASP A 52 -6.03 -17.73 -31.32
N THR A 53 -4.72 -17.66 -31.09
CA THR A 53 -3.80 -18.77 -31.39
C THR A 53 -4.02 -19.92 -30.41
N CYS A 54 -4.18 -19.61 -29.12
CA CYS A 54 -4.56 -20.59 -28.11
C CYS A 54 -5.95 -21.20 -28.38
N GLU A 55 -6.92 -20.44 -28.87
CA GLU A 55 -8.25 -20.94 -29.18
C GLU A 55 -8.23 -21.93 -30.36
N LYS A 56 -7.52 -21.58 -31.43
CA LYS A 56 -7.32 -22.47 -32.60
C LYS A 56 -6.60 -23.77 -32.21
N LEU A 57 -5.58 -23.67 -31.37
CA LEU A 57 -4.90 -24.84 -30.81
C LEU A 57 -5.83 -25.66 -29.91
N ALA A 58 -6.64 -25.01 -29.08
CA ALA A 58 -7.59 -25.69 -28.21
C ALA A 58 -8.60 -26.50 -29.00
N ASP A 59 -8.98 -26.05 -30.20
CA ASP A 59 -9.90 -26.75 -31.10
C ASP A 59 -9.21 -27.87 -31.89
N SER A 60 -8.00 -27.63 -32.40
CA SER A 60 -7.26 -28.57 -33.26
C SER A 60 -6.62 -29.74 -32.51
N LEU A 61 -6.08 -29.51 -31.30
CA LEU A 61 -5.38 -30.54 -30.54
C LEU A 61 -6.30 -31.70 -30.15
N GLN A 62 -5.80 -32.93 -30.33
CA GLN A 62 -6.53 -34.17 -30.01
C GLN A 62 -5.89 -34.96 -28.86
N ASN A 63 -4.58 -34.85 -28.66
CA ASN A 63 -3.87 -35.54 -27.58
C ASN A 63 -4.18 -34.90 -26.22
N VAL A 64 -4.55 -35.74 -25.24
CA VAL A 64 -4.99 -35.29 -23.92
C VAL A 64 -3.90 -34.52 -23.16
N TYR A 65 -2.64 -34.93 -23.25
CA TYR A 65 -1.52 -34.25 -22.58
C TYR A 65 -1.18 -32.90 -23.24
N GLU A 66 -1.32 -32.79 -24.56
CA GLU A 66 -1.12 -31.53 -25.28
C GLU A 66 -2.21 -30.52 -24.94
N ILE A 67 -3.46 -30.97 -24.90
CA ILE A 67 -4.58 -30.14 -24.45
C ILE A 67 -4.39 -29.69 -23.00
N LYS A 68 -3.91 -30.59 -22.11
CA LYS A 68 -3.56 -30.23 -20.72
C LYS A 68 -2.46 -29.17 -20.67
N ARG A 69 -1.39 -29.33 -21.46
CA ARG A 69 -0.28 -28.37 -21.53
C ARG A 69 -0.74 -27.01 -22.05
N LEU A 70 -1.57 -26.97 -23.09
CA LEU A 70 -2.19 -25.74 -23.56
C LEU A 70 -3.02 -25.08 -22.45
N GLY A 71 -3.78 -25.87 -21.69
CA GLY A 71 -4.50 -25.38 -20.51
C GLY A 71 -3.57 -24.75 -19.47
N ASP A 72 -2.42 -25.36 -19.18
CA ASP A 72 -1.41 -24.80 -18.26
C ASP A 72 -0.83 -23.48 -18.77
N ILE A 73 -0.53 -23.40 -20.06
CA ILE A 73 -0.05 -22.19 -20.72
C ILE A 73 -1.11 -21.09 -20.61
N CYS A 74 -2.35 -21.38 -20.97
CA CYS A 74 -3.47 -20.44 -20.90
C CYS A 74 -3.69 -19.95 -19.45
N ARG A 75 -3.66 -20.86 -18.46
CA ARG A 75 -3.84 -20.51 -17.05
C ARG A 75 -2.71 -19.60 -16.54
N LYS A 76 -1.46 -19.90 -16.89
CA LYS A 76 -0.30 -19.06 -16.53
C LYS A 76 -0.36 -17.69 -17.22
N ALA A 77 -0.87 -17.63 -18.44
CA ALA A 77 -1.09 -16.39 -19.18
C ALA A 77 -2.30 -15.56 -18.71
N GLY A 78 -3.11 -16.08 -17.79
CA GLY A 78 -4.34 -15.41 -17.33
C GLY A 78 -5.57 -15.62 -18.23
N LEU A 79 -5.44 -16.43 -19.29
CA LEU A 79 -6.53 -16.84 -20.18
C LEU A 79 -7.37 -17.97 -19.54
N TYR A 80 -7.98 -17.66 -18.39
CA TYR A 80 -8.65 -18.68 -17.56
C TYR A 80 -9.82 -19.36 -18.27
N GLY A 81 -10.55 -18.66 -19.15
CA GLY A 81 -11.64 -19.25 -19.94
C GLY A 81 -11.14 -20.37 -20.87
N LEU A 82 -10.08 -20.10 -21.63
CA LEU A 82 -9.44 -21.11 -22.49
C LEU A 82 -8.77 -22.23 -21.70
N ALA A 83 -8.20 -21.93 -20.54
CA ALA A 83 -7.66 -22.96 -19.65
C ALA A 83 -8.76 -23.94 -19.19
N LEU A 84 -9.91 -23.43 -18.72
CA LEU A 84 -11.06 -24.26 -18.35
C LEU A 84 -11.59 -25.06 -19.54
N LYS A 85 -11.72 -24.45 -20.72
CA LYS A 85 -12.13 -25.14 -21.97
C LYS A 85 -11.19 -26.30 -22.28
N SER A 86 -9.89 -26.05 -22.21
CA SER A 86 -8.85 -27.05 -22.48
C SER A 86 -8.88 -28.20 -21.47
N TYR A 87 -8.89 -27.92 -20.16
CA TYR A 87 -8.92 -28.98 -19.15
C TYR A 87 -10.22 -29.81 -19.19
N ASN A 88 -11.38 -29.19 -19.45
CA ASN A 88 -12.63 -29.92 -19.63
C ASN A 88 -12.61 -30.78 -20.91
N LYS A 89 -12.04 -30.27 -22.02
CA LYS A 89 -11.83 -31.06 -23.25
C LYS A 89 -10.92 -32.26 -22.98
N ALA A 90 -9.83 -32.07 -22.24
CA ALA A 90 -8.94 -33.16 -21.84
C ALA A 90 -9.67 -34.21 -21.00
N LEU A 91 -10.49 -33.81 -20.02
CA LEU A 91 -11.31 -34.74 -19.22
C LEU A 91 -12.34 -35.50 -20.06
N SER A 92 -12.96 -34.87 -21.06
CA SER A 92 -13.95 -35.51 -21.94
C SER A 92 -13.37 -36.61 -22.83
N LYS A 93 -12.05 -36.62 -23.02
CA LYS A 93 -11.32 -37.61 -23.83
C LYS A 93 -10.92 -38.86 -23.05
N ASN A 94 -11.49 -39.08 -21.86
CA ASN A 94 -11.20 -40.20 -20.98
C ASN A 94 -9.69 -40.32 -20.67
N PRO A 95 -9.12 -39.35 -19.94
CA PRO A 95 -7.72 -39.44 -19.49
C PRO A 95 -7.50 -40.71 -18.66
N ASP A 96 -6.25 -41.15 -18.60
CA ASP A 96 -5.86 -42.22 -17.69
C ASP A 96 -6.10 -41.84 -16.21
N GLN A 97 -6.08 -42.86 -15.34
CA GLN A 97 -6.35 -42.68 -13.91
C GLN A 97 -5.32 -41.76 -13.22
N GLU A 98 -4.12 -41.62 -13.79
CA GLU A 98 -3.06 -40.74 -13.29
C GLU A 98 -3.28 -39.26 -13.68
N LEU A 99 -3.69 -38.97 -14.91
CA LEU A 99 -3.87 -37.59 -15.39
C LEU A 99 -5.20 -36.98 -14.92
N GLN A 100 -6.22 -37.79 -14.66
CA GLN A 100 -7.52 -37.31 -14.19
C GLN A 100 -7.44 -36.42 -12.93
N PRO A 101 -6.80 -36.84 -11.81
CA PRO A 101 -6.66 -36.00 -10.63
C PRO A 101 -5.82 -34.73 -10.89
N VAL A 102 -4.80 -34.81 -11.75
CA VAL A 102 -3.99 -33.65 -12.17
C VAL A 102 -4.86 -32.60 -12.88
N LEU A 103 -5.70 -33.03 -13.83
CA LEU A 103 -6.64 -32.14 -14.54
C LEU A 103 -7.66 -31.52 -13.59
N GLN A 104 -8.17 -32.27 -12.63
CA GLN A 104 -9.09 -31.76 -11.61
C GLN A 104 -8.41 -30.74 -10.70
N ASN A 105 -7.17 -30.99 -10.26
CA ASN A 105 -6.38 -30.02 -9.48
C ASN A 105 -6.13 -28.73 -10.29
N ASN A 106 -5.82 -28.85 -11.57
CA ASN A 106 -5.63 -27.72 -12.49
C ASN A 106 -6.92 -26.90 -12.70
N LEU A 107 -8.08 -27.56 -12.83
CA LEU A 107 -9.38 -26.89 -12.83
C LEU A 107 -9.61 -26.14 -11.52
N GLY A 108 -9.30 -26.76 -10.38
CA GLY A 108 -9.37 -26.13 -9.06
C GLY A 108 -8.53 -24.86 -8.98
N GLN A 109 -7.27 -24.91 -9.43
CA GLN A 109 -6.39 -23.74 -9.51
C GLN A 109 -6.95 -22.64 -10.42
N THR A 110 -7.55 -23.02 -11.54
CA THR A 110 -8.11 -22.05 -12.50
C THR A 110 -9.33 -21.35 -11.92
N TYR A 111 -10.24 -22.07 -11.26
CA TYR A 111 -11.38 -21.48 -10.57
C TYR A 111 -10.96 -20.59 -9.40
N ALA A 112 -9.95 -21.02 -8.62
CA ALA A 112 -9.41 -20.21 -7.53
C ALA A 112 -8.85 -18.87 -8.05
N ARG A 113 -8.14 -18.88 -9.19
CA ARG A 113 -7.62 -17.65 -9.83
C ARG A 113 -8.71 -16.75 -10.40
N GLN A 114 -9.88 -17.30 -10.77
CA GLN A 114 -11.07 -16.52 -11.14
C GLN A 114 -11.84 -15.99 -9.91
N GLY A 115 -11.46 -16.38 -8.69
CA GLY A 115 -12.15 -16.03 -7.45
C GLY A 115 -13.33 -16.94 -7.10
N ASP A 116 -13.60 -18.00 -7.88
CA ASP A 116 -14.64 -18.98 -7.58
C ASP A 116 -14.09 -20.07 -6.65
N LEU A 117 -13.94 -19.71 -5.38
CA LEU A 117 -13.40 -20.59 -4.35
C LEU A 117 -14.30 -21.83 -4.13
N SER A 118 -15.62 -21.70 -4.30
CA SER A 118 -16.56 -22.81 -4.12
C SER A 118 -16.33 -23.92 -5.15
N ARG A 119 -16.23 -23.57 -6.45
CA ARG A 119 -15.87 -24.57 -7.47
C ARG A 119 -14.45 -25.07 -7.29
N ALA A 120 -13.51 -24.20 -6.92
CA ALA A 120 -12.12 -24.61 -6.69
C ALA A 120 -12.03 -25.73 -5.65
N ILE A 121 -12.67 -25.56 -4.49
CA ILE A 121 -12.71 -26.55 -3.40
C ILE A 121 -13.31 -27.88 -3.88
N VAL A 122 -14.42 -27.85 -4.63
CA VAL A 122 -15.03 -29.07 -5.18
C VAL A 122 -14.06 -29.83 -6.09
N TYR A 123 -13.34 -29.14 -6.97
CA TYR A 123 -12.38 -29.78 -7.87
C TYR A 123 -11.14 -30.28 -7.14
N TYR A 124 -10.64 -29.55 -6.15
CA TYR A 124 -9.54 -30.03 -5.31
C TYR A 124 -9.94 -31.27 -4.50
N GLN A 125 -11.15 -31.33 -3.94
CA GLN A 125 -11.66 -32.54 -3.27
C GLN A 125 -11.82 -33.74 -4.20
N LYS A 126 -12.13 -33.52 -5.49
CA LYS A 126 -12.13 -34.59 -6.49
C LYS A 126 -10.71 -35.08 -6.77
N ALA A 127 -9.77 -34.14 -6.96
CA ALA A 127 -8.37 -34.46 -7.18
C ALA A 127 -7.74 -35.21 -6.00
N ALA A 128 -8.01 -34.79 -4.76
CA ALA A 128 -7.57 -35.48 -3.54
C ALA A 128 -8.06 -36.94 -3.49
N ARG A 129 -9.34 -37.18 -3.79
CA ARG A 129 -9.88 -38.55 -3.91
C ARG A 129 -9.20 -39.36 -5.00
N GLY A 130 -8.89 -38.73 -6.14
CA GLY A 130 -8.18 -39.38 -7.24
C GLY A 130 -6.75 -39.76 -6.87
N PHE A 131 -5.97 -38.83 -6.32
CA PHE A 131 -4.59 -39.09 -5.86
C PHE A 131 -4.55 -40.16 -4.76
N ALA A 132 -5.48 -40.14 -3.81
CA ALA A 132 -5.61 -41.19 -2.80
C ALA A 132 -5.92 -42.57 -3.42
N ALA A 133 -6.79 -42.64 -4.43
CA ALA A 133 -7.16 -43.90 -5.08
C ALA A 133 -6.00 -44.53 -5.86
N ILE A 134 -5.08 -43.72 -6.41
CA ILE A 134 -3.89 -44.20 -7.13
C ILE A 134 -2.64 -44.31 -6.24
N GLY A 135 -2.73 -43.93 -4.96
CA GLY A 135 -1.62 -43.98 -4.02
C GLY A 135 -0.52 -42.92 -4.26
N ASP A 136 -0.84 -41.81 -4.92
CA ASP A 136 0.10 -40.70 -5.16
C ASP A 136 0.12 -39.74 -3.97
N SER A 137 1.01 -40.01 -3.02
CA SER A 137 1.20 -39.16 -1.82
C SER A 137 1.69 -37.75 -2.16
N SER A 138 2.52 -37.58 -3.19
CA SER A 138 3.04 -36.26 -3.58
C SER A 138 1.92 -35.38 -4.17
N GLY A 139 1.14 -35.95 -5.11
CA GLY A 139 -0.07 -35.31 -5.64
C GLY A 139 -1.09 -34.98 -4.55
N MET A 140 -1.26 -35.88 -3.58
CA MET A 140 -2.13 -35.67 -2.41
C MET A 140 -1.66 -34.49 -1.55
N ALA A 141 -0.37 -34.41 -1.20
CA ALA A 141 0.17 -33.29 -0.43
C ALA A 141 -0.10 -31.95 -1.13
N HIS A 142 0.27 -31.84 -2.41
CA HIS A 142 0.05 -30.61 -3.17
C HIS A 142 -1.43 -30.16 -3.24
N VAL A 143 -2.36 -31.10 -3.40
CA VAL A 143 -3.79 -30.74 -3.46
C VAL A 143 -4.36 -30.36 -2.09
N LEU A 144 -3.87 -30.96 -1.00
CA LEU A 144 -4.23 -30.55 0.37
C LEU A 144 -3.72 -29.14 0.67
N GLY A 145 -2.49 -28.80 0.28
CA GLY A 145 -1.98 -27.44 0.37
C GLY A 145 -2.84 -26.42 -0.42
N ASN A 146 -3.30 -26.81 -1.62
CA ASN A 146 -4.22 -26.00 -2.41
C ASN A 146 -5.60 -25.84 -1.76
N LEU A 147 -6.14 -26.89 -1.12
CA LEU A 147 -7.36 -26.82 -0.31
C LEU A 147 -7.18 -25.87 0.88
N GLY A 148 -6.06 -25.97 1.59
CA GLY A 148 -5.72 -25.08 2.70
C GLY A 148 -5.73 -23.62 2.27
N SER A 149 -5.09 -23.31 1.15
CA SER A 149 -5.11 -21.95 0.57
C SER A 149 -6.51 -21.49 0.14
N ALA A 150 -7.34 -22.38 -0.41
CA ALA A 150 -8.71 -22.05 -0.81
C ALA A 150 -9.63 -21.78 0.40
N TYR A 151 -9.52 -22.58 1.46
CA TYR A 151 -10.24 -22.34 2.72
C TYR A 151 -9.78 -21.05 3.40
N ARG A 152 -8.46 -20.77 3.40
CA ARG A 152 -7.90 -19.50 3.87
C ARG A 152 -8.52 -18.30 3.16
N CYS A 153 -8.56 -18.32 1.82
CA CYS A 153 -9.19 -17.26 1.04
C CYS A 153 -10.71 -17.11 1.30
N ARG A 154 -11.37 -18.16 1.81
CA ARG A 154 -12.79 -18.12 2.21
C ARG A 154 -12.99 -17.65 3.65
N GLY A 155 -11.93 -17.57 4.46
CA GLY A 155 -11.98 -17.26 5.89
C GLY A 155 -12.29 -18.47 6.78
N ASP A 156 -12.25 -19.70 6.24
CA ASP A 156 -12.44 -20.92 7.03
C ASP A 156 -11.09 -21.37 7.61
N TRP A 157 -10.64 -20.66 8.65
CA TRP A 157 -9.29 -20.82 9.20
C TRP A 157 -9.01 -22.24 9.71
N ASP A 158 -9.94 -22.84 10.45
CA ASP A 158 -9.77 -24.19 11.01
C ASP A 158 -9.49 -25.24 9.91
N LYS A 159 -10.29 -25.19 8.84
CA LYS A 159 -10.09 -26.08 7.68
C LYS A 159 -8.81 -25.73 6.92
N ALA A 160 -8.44 -24.46 6.84
CA ALA A 160 -7.20 -24.06 6.19
C ALA A 160 -5.98 -24.68 6.91
N ILE A 161 -5.97 -24.58 8.24
CA ILE A 161 -4.93 -25.12 9.12
C ILE A 161 -4.87 -26.65 9.02
N GLU A 162 -6.02 -27.33 9.14
CA GLU A 162 -6.11 -28.79 9.05
C GLU A 162 -5.51 -29.33 7.75
N GLN A 163 -5.88 -28.74 6.61
CA GLN A 163 -5.40 -29.18 5.29
C GLN A 163 -3.91 -28.85 5.09
N CYS A 164 -3.42 -27.72 5.60
CA CYS A 164 -2.00 -27.37 5.55
C CYS A 164 -1.14 -28.30 6.42
N TYR A 165 -1.56 -28.64 7.65
CA TYR A 165 -0.85 -29.62 8.48
C TYR A 165 -0.87 -31.01 7.87
N SER A 166 -2.00 -31.44 7.31
CA SER A 166 -2.10 -32.73 6.62
C SER A 166 -1.13 -32.80 5.44
N SER A 167 -1.02 -31.72 4.66
CA SER A 167 -0.05 -31.61 3.58
C SER A 167 1.40 -31.60 4.09
N LEU A 168 1.67 -30.86 5.17
CA LEU A 168 3.01 -30.75 5.76
C LEU A 168 3.50 -32.13 6.22
N LYS A 169 2.65 -32.88 6.93
CA LYS A 169 2.98 -34.23 7.40
C LYS A 169 3.35 -35.17 6.25
N ILE A 170 2.62 -35.14 5.14
CA ILE A 170 2.94 -35.97 3.98
C ILE A 170 4.28 -35.54 3.36
N PHE A 171 4.57 -34.24 3.25
CA PHE A 171 5.88 -33.78 2.76
C PHE A 171 7.03 -34.19 3.70
N GLU A 172 6.82 -34.18 5.01
CA GLU A 172 7.77 -34.70 6.01
C GLU A 172 8.02 -36.21 5.83
N GLU A 173 6.96 -37.00 5.63
CA GLU A 173 7.05 -38.45 5.35
C GLU A 173 7.77 -38.74 4.02
N LEU A 174 7.64 -37.86 3.03
CA LEU A 174 8.31 -37.95 1.74
C LEU A 174 9.75 -37.41 1.76
N GLY A 175 10.16 -36.70 2.81
CA GLY A 175 11.44 -35.98 2.84
C GLY A 175 11.52 -34.83 1.82
N ASP A 176 10.38 -34.25 1.42
CA ASP A 176 10.33 -33.12 0.48
C ASP A 176 10.51 -31.80 1.23
N ASP A 177 11.78 -31.41 1.42
CA ASP A 177 12.17 -30.16 2.07
C ASP A 177 11.52 -28.92 1.44
N GLN A 178 11.30 -28.91 0.11
CA GLN A 178 10.69 -27.78 -0.58
C GLN A 178 9.19 -27.70 -0.25
N GLY A 179 8.49 -28.84 -0.22
CA GLY A 179 7.10 -28.94 0.22
C GLY A 179 6.91 -28.53 1.69
N ILE A 180 7.83 -28.94 2.57
CA ILE A 180 7.85 -28.56 3.99
C ILE A 180 7.98 -27.04 4.14
N ALA A 181 8.94 -26.42 3.45
CA ALA A 181 9.16 -24.98 3.50
C ALA A 181 7.92 -24.19 3.02
N GLN A 182 7.26 -24.67 1.95
CA GLN A 182 6.05 -24.07 1.40
C GLN A 182 4.85 -24.15 2.35
N MET A 183 4.62 -25.31 2.98
CA MET A 183 3.50 -25.48 3.91
C MET A 183 3.71 -24.71 5.22
N THR A 184 4.94 -24.68 5.72
CA THR A 184 5.32 -23.86 6.88
C THR A 184 5.06 -22.38 6.62
N GLY A 185 5.46 -21.86 5.46
CA GLY A 185 5.15 -20.49 5.06
C GLY A 185 3.65 -20.23 4.84
N SER A 186 2.90 -21.25 4.43
CA SER A 186 1.44 -21.17 4.28
C SER A 186 0.74 -21.08 5.64
N LEU A 187 1.18 -21.83 6.65
CA LEU A 187 0.72 -21.72 8.04
C LEU A 187 1.01 -20.33 8.60
N GLY A 188 2.22 -19.80 8.40
CA GLY A 188 2.57 -18.43 8.80
C GLY A 188 1.63 -17.39 8.20
N ARG A 189 1.23 -17.56 6.93
CA ARG A 189 0.24 -16.70 6.27
C ARG A 189 -1.15 -16.81 6.89
N ILE A 190 -1.59 -18.02 7.24
CA ILE A 190 -2.89 -18.22 7.90
C ILE A 190 -2.92 -17.52 9.26
N TYR A 191 -1.92 -17.76 10.11
CA TYR A 191 -1.83 -17.13 11.43
C TYR A 191 -1.72 -15.60 11.36
N ALA A 192 -0.99 -15.06 10.38
CA ALA A 192 -0.94 -13.60 10.16
C ALA A 192 -2.32 -13.02 9.82
N GLU A 193 -3.09 -13.69 8.94
CA GLU A 193 -4.44 -13.25 8.57
C GLU A 193 -5.45 -13.41 9.72
N MET A 194 -5.19 -14.29 10.70
CA MET A 194 -5.94 -14.42 11.95
C MET A 194 -5.58 -13.37 13.01
N GLY A 195 -4.47 -12.64 12.85
CA GLY A 195 -3.95 -11.68 13.84
C GLY A 195 -3.01 -12.30 14.88
N GLU A 196 -2.60 -13.56 14.71
CA GLU A 196 -1.65 -14.26 15.59
C GLU A 196 -0.21 -13.97 15.15
N SER A 197 0.24 -12.72 15.32
CA SER A 197 1.52 -12.21 14.78
C SER A 197 2.75 -12.97 15.26
N ASP A 198 2.78 -13.41 16.53
CA ASP A 198 3.92 -14.17 17.08
C ASP A 198 4.05 -15.57 16.47
N LEU A 199 2.92 -16.27 16.30
CA LEU A 199 2.91 -17.57 15.62
C LEU A 199 3.28 -17.41 14.15
N ALA A 200 2.73 -16.40 13.49
CA ALA A 200 3.05 -16.10 12.10
C ALA A 200 4.56 -15.87 11.90
N ALA A 201 5.19 -15.08 12.76
CA ALA A 201 6.62 -14.82 12.72
C ALA A 201 7.44 -16.11 12.82
N ARG A 202 7.13 -17.00 13.79
CA ARG A 202 7.84 -18.29 13.97
C ARG A 202 7.74 -19.18 12.73
N TYR A 203 6.54 -19.35 12.18
CA TYR A 203 6.34 -20.15 10.97
C TYR A 203 7.05 -19.55 9.74
N PHE A 204 7.03 -18.21 9.60
CA PHE A 204 7.79 -17.56 8.54
C PHE A 204 9.31 -17.67 8.73
N GLU A 205 9.83 -17.56 9.95
CA GLU A 205 11.27 -17.72 10.22
C GLU A 205 11.77 -19.14 9.92
N ARG A 206 10.98 -20.17 10.29
CA ARG A 206 11.27 -21.56 9.90
C ARG A 206 11.29 -21.71 8.39
N SER A 207 10.25 -21.24 7.70
CA SER A 207 10.13 -21.28 6.23
C SER A 207 11.28 -20.53 5.54
N LEU A 208 11.69 -19.37 6.06
CA LEU A 208 12.82 -18.60 5.55
C LEU A 208 14.13 -19.38 5.65
N THR A 209 14.37 -20.00 6.81
CA THR A 209 15.58 -20.80 7.05
C THR A 209 15.66 -21.97 6.08
N ASP A 210 14.54 -22.66 5.86
CA ASP A 210 14.46 -23.78 4.91
C ASP A 210 14.71 -23.31 3.47
N PHE A 211 14.07 -22.23 3.01
CA PHE A 211 14.31 -21.72 1.66
C PHE A 211 15.74 -21.22 1.44
N GLN A 212 16.37 -20.63 2.47
CA GLN A 212 17.78 -20.23 2.42
C GLN A 212 18.70 -21.45 2.31
N ARG A 213 18.45 -22.50 3.10
CA ARG A 213 19.19 -23.78 3.03
C ARG A 213 19.07 -24.43 1.65
N LEU A 214 17.88 -24.36 1.05
CA LEU A 214 17.59 -24.89 -0.29
C LEU A 214 18.13 -24.00 -1.43
N GLY A 215 18.62 -22.79 -1.14
CA GLY A 215 19.05 -21.83 -2.15
C GLY A 215 17.90 -21.19 -2.94
N ASP A 216 16.64 -21.37 -2.52
CA ASP A 216 15.47 -20.74 -3.14
C ASP A 216 15.35 -19.26 -2.70
N LYS A 217 16.20 -18.44 -3.31
CA LYS A 217 16.25 -16.99 -3.06
C LYS A 217 14.91 -16.29 -3.33
N LYS A 218 14.13 -16.78 -4.30
CA LYS A 218 12.85 -16.16 -4.67
C LYS A 218 11.81 -16.35 -3.57
N SER A 219 11.67 -17.58 -3.08
CA SER A 219 10.73 -17.88 -1.99
C SER A 219 11.17 -17.23 -0.69
N ALA A 220 12.48 -17.25 -0.37
CA ALA A 220 13.04 -16.53 0.77
C ALA A 220 12.72 -15.03 0.74
N ALA A 221 12.84 -14.37 -0.42
CA ALA A 221 12.50 -12.95 -0.57
C ALA A 221 11.02 -12.66 -0.27
N TRP A 222 10.10 -13.52 -0.71
CA TRP A 222 8.67 -13.37 -0.39
C TRP A 222 8.36 -13.61 1.08
N VAL A 223 9.05 -14.55 1.73
CA VAL A 223 8.91 -14.77 3.17
C VAL A 223 9.43 -13.57 3.97
N LEU A 224 10.55 -12.98 3.55
CA LEU A 224 11.08 -11.73 4.12
C LEU A 224 10.09 -10.57 4.00
N ASP A 225 9.44 -10.38 2.84
CA ASP A 225 8.38 -9.36 2.70
C ASP A 225 7.22 -9.59 3.70
N ARG A 226 6.84 -10.84 3.94
CA ARG A 226 5.80 -11.20 4.90
C ARG A 226 6.23 -10.97 6.35
N LEU A 227 7.47 -11.33 6.70
CA LEU A 227 8.07 -11.01 8.00
C LEU A 227 8.12 -9.50 8.23
N GLY A 228 8.47 -8.73 7.18
CA GLY A 228 8.44 -7.27 7.21
C GLY A 228 7.07 -6.74 7.59
N ARG A 229 6.01 -7.28 6.97
CA ARG A 229 4.62 -6.91 7.31
C ARG A 229 4.22 -7.27 8.73
N VAL A 230 4.54 -8.49 9.18
CA VAL A 230 4.23 -8.93 10.57
C VAL A 230 4.98 -8.06 11.58
N ALA A 231 6.23 -7.70 11.29
CA ALA A 231 7.00 -6.77 12.12
C ALA A 231 6.38 -5.37 12.15
N CYS A 232 5.85 -4.85 11.03
CA CYS A 232 5.09 -3.59 11.01
C CYS A 232 3.85 -3.64 11.90
N GLU A 233 3.10 -4.75 11.87
CA GLU A 233 1.90 -4.93 12.72
C GLU A 233 2.24 -4.89 14.22
N GLY A 234 3.44 -5.35 14.59
CA GLY A 234 3.99 -5.24 15.95
C GLY A 234 4.79 -3.96 16.24
N GLU A 235 4.76 -2.96 15.34
CA GLU A 235 5.54 -1.70 15.44
C GLU A 235 7.08 -1.93 15.59
N GLN A 236 7.58 -3.08 15.13
CA GLN A 236 9.01 -3.43 15.13
C GLN A 236 9.69 -2.91 13.86
N TRP A 237 9.72 -1.59 13.71
CA TRP A 237 10.13 -0.89 12.48
C TRP A 237 11.53 -1.26 11.98
N ASP A 238 12.51 -1.38 12.87
CA ASP A 238 13.88 -1.73 12.49
C ASP A 238 13.99 -3.14 11.90
N LYS A 239 13.27 -4.11 12.50
CA LYS A 239 13.21 -5.47 11.96
C LYS A 239 12.50 -5.47 10.60
N ALA A 240 11.38 -4.76 10.50
CA ALA A 240 10.62 -4.66 9.25
C ALA A 240 11.49 -4.09 8.11
N LEU A 241 12.21 -3.01 8.38
CA LEU A 241 13.16 -2.39 7.46
C LEU A 241 14.26 -3.39 7.04
N GLY A 242 14.83 -4.13 8.01
CA GLY A 242 15.81 -5.17 7.75
C GLY A 242 15.28 -6.25 6.80
N TYR A 243 14.08 -6.77 7.05
CA TYR A 243 13.46 -7.79 6.21
C TYR A 243 13.13 -7.27 4.81
N TYR A 244 12.55 -6.08 4.68
CA TYR A 244 12.23 -5.49 3.37
C TYR A 244 13.50 -5.25 2.54
N ASN A 245 14.56 -4.72 3.13
CA ASN A 245 15.83 -4.48 2.42
C ASN A 245 16.47 -5.78 1.95
N GLN A 246 16.47 -6.84 2.77
CA GLN A 246 16.96 -8.16 2.37
C GLN A 246 16.11 -8.73 1.21
N SER A 247 14.79 -8.60 1.27
CA SER A 247 13.89 -9.04 0.20
C SER A 247 14.15 -8.30 -1.12
N ILE A 248 14.29 -6.97 -1.07
CA ILE A 248 14.62 -6.12 -2.24
C ILE A 248 15.97 -6.54 -2.83
N SER A 249 16.98 -6.80 -2.00
CA SER A 249 18.29 -7.27 -2.46
C SER A 249 18.18 -8.62 -3.17
N LEU A 250 17.49 -9.60 -2.59
CA LEU A 250 17.34 -10.93 -3.19
C LEU A 250 16.58 -10.90 -4.52
N PHE A 251 15.57 -10.03 -4.67
CA PHE A 251 14.92 -9.84 -5.97
C PHE A 251 15.80 -9.10 -6.97
N GLY A 252 16.58 -8.12 -6.52
CA GLY A 252 17.57 -7.41 -7.33
C GLY A 252 18.62 -8.34 -7.92
N ASP A 253 19.22 -9.20 -7.09
CA ASP A 253 20.23 -10.19 -7.49
C ASP A 253 19.71 -11.19 -8.53
N GLN A 254 18.40 -11.43 -8.57
CA GLN A 254 17.74 -12.33 -9.51
C GLN A 254 17.21 -11.62 -10.77
N GLY A 255 17.41 -10.30 -10.91
CA GLY A 255 16.84 -9.50 -12.00
C GLY A 255 15.32 -9.37 -11.95
N GLN A 256 14.68 -9.68 -10.82
CA GLN A 256 13.22 -9.62 -10.63
C GLN A 256 12.79 -8.22 -10.17
N SER A 257 13.09 -7.21 -10.99
CA SER A 257 12.89 -5.79 -10.67
C SER A 257 11.45 -5.45 -10.28
N HIS A 258 10.44 -6.03 -10.94
CA HIS A 258 9.04 -5.80 -10.59
C HIS A 258 8.68 -6.34 -9.19
N ASN A 259 9.28 -7.45 -8.75
CA ASN A 259 9.03 -8.01 -7.42
C ASN A 259 9.68 -7.14 -6.34
N ALA A 260 10.90 -6.66 -6.59
CA ALA A 260 11.50 -5.63 -5.74
C ALA A 260 10.61 -4.38 -5.66
N GLY A 261 9.96 -3.99 -6.76
CA GLY A 261 8.96 -2.91 -6.79
C GLY A 261 7.77 -3.16 -5.85
N ILE A 262 7.24 -4.38 -5.80
CA ILE A 262 6.14 -4.75 -4.88
C ILE A 262 6.58 -4.57 -3.42
N VAL A 263 7.79 -5.04 -3.09
CA VAL A 263 8.34 -4.92 -1.74
C VAL A 263 8.60 -3.44 -1.38
N LEU A 264 9.13 -2.65 -2.32
CA LEU A 264 9.28 -1.20 -2.16
C LEU A 264 7.94 -0.50 -1.91
N SER A 265 6.85 -0.96 -2.54
CA SER A 265 5.51 -0.44 -2.26
C SER A 265 5.06 -0.76 -0.83
N ASN A 266 5.39 -1.94 -0.29
CA ASN A 266 5.10 -2.29 1.10
C ASN A 266 5.97 -1.49 2.09
N LEU A 267 7.26 -1.31 1.77
CA LEU A 267 8.19 -0.48 2.53
C LEU A 267 7.72 0.98 2.58
N GLY A 268 7.30 1.54 1.45
CA GLY A 268 6.76 2.90 1.41
C GLY A 268 5.47 3.06 2.22
N ARG A 269 4.63 2.02 2.28
CA ARG A 269 3.47 2.00 3.19
C ARG A 269 3.90 1.98 4.66
N MET A 270 4.90 1.18 5.03
CA MET A 270 5.47 1.19 6.38
C MET A 270 5.96 2.59 6.77
N TYR A 271 6.69 3.27 5.87
CA TYR A 271 7.14 4.65 6.11
C TYR A 271 5.97 5.62 6.35
N LEU A 272 4.84 5.47 5.63
CA LEU A 272 3.63 6.25 5.90
C LEU A 272 3.04 5.96 7.28
N GLU A 273 2.99 4.69 7.69
CA GLU A 273 2.51 4.27 9.02
C GLU A 273 3.39 4.83 10.16
N MET A 274 4.71 4.94 9.92
CA MET A 274 5.66 5.60 10.83
C MET A 274 5.57 7.14 10.83
N GLY A 275 4.85 7.73 9.87
CA GLY A 275 4.76 9.18 9.68
C GLY A 275 5.92 9.80 8.88
N ASP A 276 6.81 8.99 8.31
CA ASP A 276 7.89 9.46 7.42
C ASP A 276 7.44 9.50 5.96
N ALA A 277 6.75 10.59 5.60
CA ALA A 277 6.28 10.80 4.23
C ALA A 277 7.42 10.99 3.21
N THR A 278 8.65 11.33 3.64
CA THR A 278 9.77 11.56 2.73
C THR A 278 10.35 10.23 2.26
N ALA A 279 10.70 9.35 3.20
CA ALA A 279 11.18 8.00 2.88
C ALA A 279 10.11 7.16 2.16
N ALA A 280 8.84 7.37 2.50
CA ALA A 280 7.71 6.78 1.77
C ALA A 280 7.71 7.21 0.29
N CYS A 281 7.97 8.49 0.01
CA CYS A 281 7.93 9.05 -1.33
C CYS A 281 9.01 8.41 -2.21
N GLU A 282 10.24 8.34 -1.71
CA GLU A 282 11.37 7.72 -2.40
C GLU A 282 11.09 6.25 -2.73
N SER A 283 10.56 5.50 -1.76
CA SER A 283 10.23 4.08 -1.92
C SER A 283 9.11 3.85 -2.94
N LEU A 284 8.03 4.64 -2.87
CA LEU A 284 6.84 4.48 -3.72
C LEU A 284 7.05 5.00 -5.14
N GLU A 285 7.81 6.08 -5.34
CA GLU A 285 8.20 6.54 -6.68
C GLU A 285 9.01 5.46 -7.40
N ARG A 286 9.95 4.82 -6.68
CA ARG A 286 10.71 3.69 -7.21
C ARG A 286 9.82 2.47 -7.48
N ALA A 287 8.87 2.17 -6.59
CA ALA A 287 7.93 1.07 -6.78
C ALA A 287 7.10 1.21 -8.07
N VAL A 288 6.53 2.39 -8.32
CA VAL A 288 5.72 2.68 -9.52
C VAL A 288 6.55 2.60 -10.81
N GLN A 289 7.85 2.89 -10.76
CA GLN A 289 8.74 2.72 -11.91
C GLN A 289 9.05 1.25 -12.23
N LEU A 290 9.16 0.42 -11.20
CA LEU A 290 9.55 -0.99 -11.34
C LEU A 290 8.36 -1.92 -11.62
N ILE A 291 7.17 -1.60 -11.13
CA ILE A 291 5.98 -2.42 -11.31
C ILE A 291 5.32 -2.08 -12.66
N PRO A 292 5.14 -3.05 -13.58
CA PRO A 292 4.42 -2.82 -14.83
C PRO A 292 2.96 -2.46 -14.60
N ARG A 293 2.41 -1.54 -15.40
CA ARG A 293 0.99 -1.13 -15.36
C ARG A 293 -0.01 -2.28 -15.50
N SER A 294 0.37 -3.37 -16.16
CA SER A 294 -0.47 -4.56 -16.34
C SER A 294 -0.56 -5.44 -15.07
N MET A 295 0.33 -5.24 -14.10
CA MET A 295 0.43 -6.09 -12.90
C MET A 295 -0.52 -5.61 -11.82
N GLN A 296 -1.77 -6.07 -11.88
CA GLN A 296 -2.81 -5.77 -10.90
C GLN A 296 -2.90 -6.87 -9.83
N PRO A 297 -3.15 -6.53 -8.55
CA PRO A 297 -3.36 -5.18 -7.99
C PRO A 297 -2.09 -4.42 -7.59
N ALA A 298 -0.90 -4.98 -7.81
CA ALA A 298 0.35 -4.41 -7.31
C ALA A 298 0.56 -2.96 -7.73
N TYR A 299 0.31 -2.65 -9.00
CA TYR A 299 0.47 -1.29 -9.52
C TYR A 299 -0.54 -0.31 -8.91
N GLN A 300 -1.81 -0.73 -8.77
CA GLN A 300 -2.86 0.07 -8.11
C GLN A 300 -2.50 0.39 -6.65
N ASN A 301 -1.96 -0.59 -5.93
CA ASN A 301 -1.53 -0.42 -4.54
C ASN A 301 -0.38 0.57 -4.41
N ALA A 302 0.62 0.50 -5.30
CA ALA A 302 1.74 1.44 -5.33
C ALA A 302 1.27 2.86 -5.69
N LEU A 303 0.38 3.02 -6.68
CA LEU A 303 -0.20 4.31 -7.04
C LEU A 303 -1.00 4.93 -5.89
N SER A 304 -1.84 4.14 -5.21
CA SER A 304 -2.61 4.66 -4.09
C SER A 304 -1.71 5.09 -2.92
N GLY A 305 -0.67 4.29 -2.62
CA GLY A 305 0.31 4.66 -1.60
C GLY A 305 0.98 5.99 -1.97
N LEU A 306 1.46 6.11 -3.21
CA LEU A 306 2.15 7.32 -3.69
C LEU A 306 1.26 8.56 -3.67
N ALA A 307 -0.01 8.43 -4.05
CA ALA A 307 -0.97 9.52 -4.01
C ALA A 307 -1.19 10.04 -2.57
N ALA A 308 -1.33 9.11 -1.61
CA ALA A 308 -1.44 9.44 -0.19
C ALA A 308 -0.17 10.10 0.34
N THR A 309 1.01 9.60 -0.04
CA THR A 309 2.31 10.20 0.32
C THR A 309 2.44 11.63 -0.14
N TYR A 310 2.10 11.92 -1.40
CA TYR A 310 2.15 13.29 -1.90
C TYR A 310 1.19 14.20 -1.15
N SER A 311 -0.03 13.73 -0.81
CA SER A 311 -0.94 14.53 0.01
C SER A 311 -0.38 14.79 1.41
N SER A 312 0.27 13.82 2.03
CA SER A 312 0.93 13.97 3.34
C SER A 312 2.06 15.00 3.29
N LEU A 313 2.97 14.89 2.30
CA LEU A 313 4.02 15.88 2.07
C LEU A 313 3.46 17.28 1.81
N ALA A 314 2.36 17.37 1.07
CA ALA A 314 1.71 18.65 0.80
C ALA A 314 1.17 19.30 2.09
N LYS A 315 0.56 18.51 2.98
CA LYS A 315 0.11 18.98 4.30
C LYS A 315 1.27 19.43 5.18
N ILE A 316 2.37 18.68 5.22
CA ILE A 316 3.59 19.05 5.97
C ILE A 316 4.15 20.39 5.46
N ASN A 317 4.20 20.59 4.13
CA ASN A 317 4.68 21.85 3.56
C ASN A 317 3.72 23.02 3.82
N LEU A 318 2.41 22.78 3.82
CA LEU A 318 1.44 23.81 4.23
C LEU A 318 1.62 24.19 5.70
N GLN A 319 1.85 23.20 6.56
CA GLN A 319 2.07 23.44 7.99
C GLN A 319 3.30 24.31 8.21
N LYS A 320 4.42 23.98 7.58
CA LYS A 320 5.65 24.79 7.63
C LYS A 320 5.40 26.23 7.19
N ALA A 321 4.63 26.44 6.13
CA ALA A 321 4.27 27.77 5.66
C ALA A 321 3.34 28.55 6.61
N GLU A 322 2.65 27.89 7.53
CA GLU A 322 1.86 28.54 8.58
C GLU A 322 2.70 28.85 9.82
N ASP A 323 3.69 28.02 10.14
CA ASP A 323 4.55 28.14 11.33
C ASP A 323 5.69 29.16 11.12
N ASP A 324 6.24 29.22 9.92
CA ASP A 324 7.19 30.25 9.51
C ASP A 324 6.43 31.58 9.41
N ALA A 325 6.34 32.32 10.53
CA ALA A 325 5.76 33.66 10.58
C ALA A 325 6.30 34.53 9.44
N GLU A 326 5.53 35.54 9.02
CA GLU A 326 5.69 36.38 7.82
C GLU A 326 7.05 37.12 7.63
N GLU A 327 8.14 36.67 8.23
CA GLU A 327 9.50 37.15 8.02
C GLU A 327 10.07 36.62 6.69
N ASP A 328 10.49 37.57 5.85
CA ASP A 328 11.43 37.42 4.74
C ASP A 328 11.21 36.28 3.72
N GLY A 329 10.42 36.58 2.67
CA GLY A 329 10.63 36.03 1.31
C GLY A 329 10.44 34.53 1.04
N GLN A 330 10.40 33.65 2.06
CA GLN A 330 10.44 32.19 1.90
C GLN A 330 9.05 31.49 1.89
N ASP A 331 7.99 32.10 2.42
CA ASP A 331 6.60 31.58 2.46
C ASP A 331 6.05 31.16 1.07
N SER A 332 6.51 31.84 0.00
CA SER A 332 6.14 31.46 -1.38
C SER A 332 6.62 30.06 -1.77
N SER A 333 7.77 29.61 -1.24
CA SER A 333 8.38 28.34 -1.65
C SER A 333 7.64 27.13 -1.10
N ALA A 334 7.33 27.13 0.21
CA ALA A 334 6.64 26.03 0.87
C ALA A 334 5.20 25.86 0.35
N ARG A 335 4.45 26.95 0.18
CA ARG A 335 3.11 26.93 -0.44
C ARG A 335 3.12 26.46 -1.90
N LYS A 336 4.10 26.89 -2.69
CA LYS A 336 4.31 26.39 -4.06
C LYS A 336 4.64 24.91 -4.06
N GLN A 337 5.45 24.45 -3.12
CA GLN A 337 5.81 23.05 -3.01
C GLN A 337 4.62 22.18 -2.58
N ALA A 338 3.80 22.65 -1.63
CA ALA A 338 2.54 22.00 -1.27
C ALA A 338 1.59 21.91 -2.47
N SER A 339 1.47 22.98 -3.26
CA SER A 339 0.67 23.00 -4.49
C SER A 339 1.11 21.90 -5.47
N LYS A 340 2.43 21.79 -5.71
CA LYS A 340 3.00 20.75 -6.58
C LYS A 340 2.69 19.35 -6.07
N TYR A 341 2.84 19.10 -4.77
CA TYR A 341 2.54 17.79 -4.20
C TYR A 341 1.05 17.44 -4.29
N PHE A 342 0.13 18.36 -3.98
CA PHE A 342 -1.30 18.12 -4.18
C PHE A 342 -1.66 17.86 -5.65
N ALA A 343 -1.03 18.57 -6.59
CA ALA A 343 -1.22 18.32 -8.01
C ALA A 343 -0.74 16.90 -8.41
N ARG A 344 0.46 16.49 -7.95
CA ARG A 344 0.98 15.13 -8.18
C ARG A 344 0.09 14.05 -7.56
N SER A 345 -0.43 14.30 -6.35
CA SER A 345 -1.40 13.40 -5.71
C SER A 345 -2.64 13.22 -6.58
N SER A 346 -3.21 14.33 -7.05
CA SER A 346 -4.35 14.31 -7.98
C SER A 346 -4.04 13.52 -9.26
N ASP A 347 -2.85 13.72 -9.86
CA ASP A 347 -2.43 12.96 -11.05
C ASP A 347 -2.38 11.45 -10.78
N ARG A 348 -1.85 11.02 -9.63
CA ARG A 348 -1.78 9.59 -9.25
C ARG A 348 -3.17 9.00 -9.01
N PHE A 349 -4.08 9.74 -8.37
CA PHE A 349 -5.46 9.29 -8.20
C PHE A 349 -6.23 9.22 -9.53
N GLN A 350 -6.01 10.16 -10.46
CA GLN A 350 -6.59 10.09 -11.80
C GLN A 350 -6.09 8.87 -12.59
N GLU A 351 -4.79 8.60 -12.54
CA GLU A 351 -4.21 7.40 -13.13
C GLU A 351 -4.82 6.13 -12.52
N LEU A 352 -4.94 6.10 -11.19
CA LEU A 352 -5.55 4.98 -10.48
C LEU A 352 -7.01 4.78 -10.89
N ALA A 353 -7.82 5.85 -10.93
CA ALA A 353 -9.22 5.79 -11.37
C ALA A 353 -9.34 5.20 -12.79
N SER A 354 -8.45 5.59 -13.71
CA SER A 354 -8.45 5.10 -15.10
C SER A 354 -8.17 3.59 -15.23
N LEU A 355 -7.52 2.99 -14.23
CA LEU A 355 -7.16 1.57 -14.21
C LEU A 355 -8.24 0.68 -13.59
N LEU A 356 -9.23 1.25 -12.91
CA LEU A 356 -10.27 0.50 -12.22
C LEU A 356 -11.43 0.23 -13.18
N LYS A 357 -11.73 -1.06 -13.41
CA LYS A 357 -12.79 -1.51 -14.34
C LYS A 357 -14.22 -1.11 -13.91
N LYS A 358 -14.41 -0.78 -12.63
CA LYS A 358 -15.68 -0.28 -12.08
C LYS A 358 -15.47 1.18 -11.74
N GLU A 359 -16.47 2.00 -12.04
CA GLU A 359 -16.50 3.41 -11.65
C GLU A 359 -16.26 3.50 -10.13
N ASN A 360 -15.12 4.07 -9.76
CA ASN A 360 -14.71 4.20 -8.36
C ASN A 360 -14.74 5.68 -8.00
N PHE A 361 -15.95 6.17 -7.77
CA PHE A 361 -16.25 7.58 -7.51
C PHE A 361 -15.49 8.13 -6.30
N GLU A 362 -15.09 7.29 -5.35
CA GLU A 362 -14.29 7.72 -4.20
C GLU A 362 -12.87 8.12 -4.58
N VAL A 363 -12.24 7.37 -5.51
CA VAL A 363 -10.90 7.67 -6.03
C VAL A 363 -10.94 8.92 -6.92
N GLU A 364 -11.97 9.05 -7.76
CA GLU A 364 -12.18 10.26 -8.58
C GLU A 364 -12.40 11.50 -7.72
N ALA A 365 -13.19 11.37 -6.65
CA ALA A 365 -13.40 12.45 -5.70
C ALA A 365 -12.12 12.84 -4.96
N ALA A 366 -11.31 11.85 -4.53
CA ALA A 366 -10.00 12.11 -3.93
C ALA A 366 -9.10 12.88 -4.90
N ALA A 367 -9.13 12.54 -6.20
CA ALA A 367 -8.38 13.26 -7.22
C ALA A 367 -8.82 14.72 -7.38
N GLY A 368 -10.13 14.99 -7.40
CA GLY A 368 -10.67 16.34 -7.51
C GLY A 368 -10.44 17.19 -6.25
N ILE A 369 -10.56 16.60 -5.06
CA ILE A 369 -10.22 17.25 -3.79
C ILE A 369 -8.73 17.61 -3.75
N ALA A 370 -7.84 16.67 -4.10
CA ALA A 370 -6.40 16.95 -4.19
C ALA A 370 -6.10 18.08 -5.20
N ARG A 371 -6.78 18.09 -6.36
CA ARG A 371 -6.62 19.19 -7.34
C ARG A 371 -7.08 20.53 -6.80
N SER A 372 -8.24 20.57 -6.15
CA SER A 372 -8.76 21.77 -5.48
C SER A 372 -7.77 22.31 -4.45
N ARG A 373 -7.22 21.43 -3.59
CA ARG A 373 -6.18 21.79 -2.61
C ARG A 373 -4.91 22.34 -3.25
N SER A 374 -4.52 21.85 -4.43
CA SER A 374 -3.35 22.38 -5.15
C SER A 374 -3.51 23.85 -5.52
N TYR A 375 -4.73 24.30 -5.83
CA TYR A 375 -5.00 25.70 -6.12
C TYR A 375 -5.13 26.52 -4.84
N LEU A 376 -5.87 26.01 -3.85
CA LEU A 376 -6.05 26.68 -2.56
C LEU A 376 -4.73 26.91 -1.82
N SER A 377 -3.79 25.98 -1.88
CA SER A 377 -2.48 26.12 -1.22
C SER A 377 -1.67 27.30 -1.74
N ARG A 378 -1.96 27.80 -2.94
CA ARG A 378 -1.30 28.97 -3.53
C ARG A 378 -1.93 30.29 -3.06
N ILE A 379 -3.15 30.29 -2.56
CA ILE A 379 -3.81 31.52 -2.10
C ILE A 379 -3.14 31.95 -0.79
N SER A 380 -2.57 33.16 -0.80
CA SER A 380 -1.98 33.82 0.38
C SER A 380 -2.08 35.34 0.24
N ALA A 381 -1.79 36.08 1.31
CA ALA A 381 -1.84 37.55 1.32
C ALA A 381 -0.90 38.22 0.28
N ARG A 382 0.10 37.48 -0.21
CA ARG A 382 1.09 37.99 -1.19
C ARG A 382 0.67 37.81 -2.65
N VAL A 383 -0.35 36.98 -2.92
CA VAL A 383 -0.83 36.74 -4.28
C VAL A 383 -1.80 37.86 -4.67
N PRO A 384 -1.66 38.47 -5.87
CA PRO A 384 -2.60 39.47 -6.34
C PRO A 384 -4.04 38.94 -6.33
N ASP A 385 -5.00 39.76 -5.92
CA ASP A 385 -6.38 39.32 -5.73
C ASP A 385 -7.02 38.75 -7.01
N GLU A 386 -6.67 39.26 -8.19
CA GLU A 386 -7.11 38.71 -9.48
C GLU A 386 -6.62 37.27 -9.69
N GLU A 387 -5.35 36.99 -9.36
CA GLU A 387 -4.78 35.64 -9.43
C GLU A 387 -5.42 34.73 -8.36
N ALA A 388 -5.64 35.25 -7.15
CA ALA A 388 -6.27 34.52 -6.07
C ALA A 388 -7.72 34.12 -6.41
N VAL A 389 -8.49 35.01 -7.05
CA VAL A 389 -9.83 34.72 -7.57
C VAL A 389 -9.78 33.62 -8.63
N ALA A 390 -8.86 33.72 -9.60
CA ALA A 390 -8.72 32.69 -10.63
C ALA A 390 -8.33 31.32 -10.05
N LEU A 391 -7.51 31.29 -8.99
CA LEU A 391 -7.18 30.07 -8.25
C LEU A 391 -8.40 29.49 -7.53
N ALA A 392 -9.20 30.32 -6.87
CA ALA A 392 -10.44 29.88 -6.20
C ALA A 392 -11.46 29.32 -7.21
N GLU A 393 -11.60 29.93 -8.39
CA GLU A 393 -12.46 29.41 -9.46
C GLU A 393 -12.02 28.04 -9.96
N ARG A 394 -10.73 27.86 -10.20
CA ARG A 394 -10.16 26.56 -10.56
C ARG A 394 -10.35 25.51 -9.45
N ALA A 395 -10.29 25.93 -8.19
CA ALA A 395 -10.55 25.04 -7.05
C ALA A 395 -12.01 24.55 -7.03
N VAL A 396 -12.98 25.43 -7.28
CA VAL A 396 -14.40 25.03 -7.40
C VAL A 396 -14.62 24.11 -8.60
N ALA A 397 -14.07 24.45 -9.76
CA ALA A 397 -14.21 23.64 -10.98
C ALA A 397 -13.63 22.22 -10.81
N ALA A 398 -12.53 22.08 -10.05
CA ALA A 398 -11.95 20.78 -9.71
C ALA A 398 -12.85 19.93 -8.79
N LEU A 399 -13.75 20.56 -8.03
CA LEU A 399 -14.71 19.86 -7.17
C LEU A 399 -16.01 19.51 -7.91
N ASP A 400 -16.35 20.24 -8.98
CA ASP A 400 -17.52 19.91 -9.80
C ASP A 400 -17.39 18.50 -10.39
N SER A 401 -16.21 18.14 -10.91
CA SER A 401 -15.95 16.78 -11.41
C SER A 401 -15.96 15.72 -10.30
N ALA A 402 -15.61 16.08 -9.06
CA ALA A 402 -15.62 15.17 -7.91
C ALA A 402 -17.03 14.85 -7.39
N ALA A 403 -18.00 15.74 -7.58
CA ALA A 403 -19.32 15.63 -6.97
C ALA A 403 -20.39 14.93 -7.85
N VAL A 404 -20.14 14.82 -9.16
CA VAL A 404 -21.17 14.38 -10.15
C VAL A 404 -21.77 13.04 -9.76
N ASN A 405 -20.92 12.06 -9.42
CA ASN A 405 -21.32 10.67 -9.25
C ASN A 405 -21.28 10.16 -7.80
N LEU A 406 -20.98 11.04 -6.84
CA LEU A 406 -21.04 10.68 -5.42
C LEU A 406 -22.47 10.76 -4.91
N ASP A 407 -22.76 10.00 -3.85
CA ASP A 407 -24.01 10.06 -3.08
C ASP A 407 -23.74 10.22 -1.58
N GLY A 408 -24.79 10.58 -0.83
CA GLY A 408 -24.76 10.62 0.63
C GLY A 408 -24.00 11.82 1.23
N GLN A 409 -23.35 11.59 2.38
CA GLN A 409 -22.75 12.65 3.20
C GLN A 409 -21.51 13.29 2.56
N LYS A 410 -20.70 12.50 1.84
CA LYS A 410 -19.47 13.00 1.21
C LYS A 410 -19.78 14.04 0.12
N LYS A 411 -20.79 13.78 -0.73
CA LYS A 411 -21.29 14.76 -1.70
C LYS A 411 -21.76 16.06 -1.05
N LYS A 412 -22.56 15.96 0.03
CA LYS A 412 -23.01 17.15 0.78
C LYS A 412 -21.84 17.98 1.28
N ARG A 413 -20.81 17.33 1.84
CA ARG A 413 -19.59 18.02 2.30
C ARG A 413 -18.80 18.66 1.16
N ILE A 414 -18.69 18.02 0.00
CA ILE A 414 -18.04 18.62 -1.18
C ILE A 414 -18.83 19.84 -1.68
N GLU A 415 -20.17 19.78 -1.72
CA GLU A 415 -20.99 20.95 -2.06
C GLU A 415 -20.84 22.09 -1.04
N SER A 416 -20.76 21.77 0.26
CA SER A 416 -20.43 22.75 1.29
C SER A 416 -19.04 23.36 1.13
N LEU A 417 -18.05 22.56 0.71
CA LEU A 417 -16.70 23.05 0.40
C LEU A 417 -16.74 24.02 -0.78
N LYS A 418 -17.45 23.67 -1.86
CA LYS A 418 -17.62 24.52 -3.05
C LYS A 418 -18.21 25.87 -2.67
N ARG A 419 -19.25 25.88 -1.84
CA ARG A 419 -19.86 27.12 -1.33
C ARG A 419 -18.89 27.93 -0.48
N SER A 420 -18.11 27.28 0.39
CA SER A 420 -17.11 27.98 1.21
C SER A 420 -16.02 28.64 0.36
N ILE A 421 -15.54 27.96 -0.69
CA ILE A 421 -14.57 28.51 -1.64
C ILE A 421 -15.20 29.60 -2.51
N ALA A 422 -16.47 29.47 -2.92
CA ALA A 422 -17.18 30.52 -3.63
C ALA A 422 -17.31 31.79 -2.77
N GLY A 423 -17.59 31.64 -1.47
CA GLY A 423 -17.59 32.76 -0.52
C GLY A 423 -16.21 33.43 -0.40
N MET A 424 -15.14 32.62 -0.33
CA MET A 424 -13.75 33.11 -0.36
C MET A 424 -13.45 33.91 -1.64
N LYS A 425 -13.89 33.40 -2.80
CA LYS A 425 -13.71 34.06 -4.10
C LYS A 425 -14.37 35.44 -4.14
N GLU A 426 -15.62 35.54 -3.68
CA GLU A 426 -16.33 36.83 -3.63
C GLU A 426 -15.62 37.80 -2.68
N ALA A 427 -15.10 37.32 -1.54
CA ALA A 427 -14.33 38.14 -0.62
C ALA A 427 -13.01 38.65 -1.23
N LEU A 428 -12.26 37.79 -1.95
CA LEU A 428 -11.04 38.18 -2.68
C LEU A 428 -11.34 39.24 -3.75
N SER A 429 -12.49 39.13 -4.42
CA SER A 429 -12.90 40.06 -5.48
C SER A 429 -13.02 41.51 -4.99
N ILE A 430 -13.36 41.72 -3.71
CA ILE A 430 -13.45 43.05 -3.09
C ILE A 430 -12.16 43.86 -3.29
N GLY A 431 -10.99 43.21 -3.31
CA GLY A 431 -9.70 43.88 -3.38
C GLY A 431 -9.37 44.58 -4.71
N PHE A 432 -10.01 44.18 -5.82
CA PHE A 432 -9.82 44.79 -7.15
C PHE A 432 -11.12 45.27 -7.78
N LEU A 433 -12.27 45.08 -7.14
CA LEU A 433 -13.48 45.78 -7.53
C LEU A 433 -13.23 47.29 -7.39
N GLY A 434 -13.45 48.04 -8.48
CA GLY A 434 -13.26 49.49 -8.49
C GLY A 434 -14.13 50.21 -7.45
N SER A 435 -14.06 51.54 -7.41
CA SER A 435 -14.81 52.37 -6.45
C SER A 435 -16.33 52.43 -6.71
N GLU A 436 -16.94 51.34 -7.19
CA GLU A 436 -18.38 51.20 -7.39
C GLU A 436 -19.03 50.55 -6.14
N PRO A 437 -19.65 51.35 -5.23
CA PRO A 437 -20.21 50.89 -3.96
C PRO A 437 -21.08 49.64 -4.03
N TRP A 438 -21.94 49.58 -5.06
CA TRP A 438 -22.92 48.52 -5.21
C TRP A 438 -22.28 47.17 -5.56
N ARG A 439 -21.12 47.16 -6.25
CA ARG A 439 -20.38 45.92 -6.57
C ARG A 439 -19.69 45.37 -5.34
N LEU A 440 -19.03 46.23 -4.57
CA LEU A 440 -18.35 45.86 -3.33
C LEU A 440 -19.35 45.28 -2.32
N MET A 441 -20.46 45.98 -2.11
CA MET A 441 -21.53 45.55 -1.20
C MET A 441 -22.17 44.23 -1.65
N ARG A 442 -22.34 44.03 -2.97
CA ARG A 442 -22.83 42.76 -3.52
C ARG A 442 -21.84 41.63 -3.28
N ALA A 443 -20.54 41.86 -3.47
CA ALA A 443 -19.51 40.86 -3.21
C ALA A 443 -19.47 40.43 -1.73
N VAL A 444 -19.57 41.39 -0.79
CA VAL A 444 -19.67 41.09 0.65
C VAL A 444 -20.94 40.27 0.94
N THR A 445 -22.08 40.67 0.41
CA THR A 445 -23.37 39.99 0.63
C THR A 445 -23.36 38.57 0.06
N ASN A 446 -22.91 38.41 -1.19
CA ASN A 446 -22.74 37.10 -1.83
C ASN A 446 -21.80 36.21 -1.01
N SER A 447 -20.67 36.77 -0.53
CA SER A 447 -19.72 36.04 0.30
C SER A 447 -20.40 35.51 1.57
N CYS A 448 -21.12 36.36 2.31
CA CYS A 448 -21.90 35.93 3.48
C CYS A 448 -22.91 34.82 3.15
N GLU A 449 -23.68 34.96 2.07
CA GLU A 449 -24.68 33.97 1.66
C GLU A 449 -24.05 32.62 1.33
N TYR A 450 -22.96 32.61 0.55
CA TYR A 450 -22.23 31.40 0.23
C TYR A 450 -21.63 30.75 1.47
N LEU A 451 -21.01 31.52 2.37
CA LEU A 451 -20.43 31.00 3.60
C LEU A 451 -21.49 30.43 4.55
N VAL A 452 -22.64 31.09 4.72
CA VAL A 452 -23.77 30.55 5.51
C VAL A 452 -24.28 29.24 4.88
N GLY A 453 -24.41 29.19 3.55
CA GLY A 453 -24.84 28.00 2.83
C GLY A 453 -23.83 26.85 2.84
N GLY A 454 -22.55 27.14 3.09
CA GLY A 454 -21.44 26.18 3.16
C GLY A 454 -21.04 25.79 4.59
N ALA A 455 -21.52 26.50 5.61
CA ALA A 455 -21.08 26.31 6.99
C ALA A 455 -21.45 24.93 7.55
N CYS A 456 -20.44 24.13 7.92
CA CYS A 456 -20.60 22.75 8.35
C CYS A 456 -19.73 22.43 9.59
N ILE A 457 -19.57 23.38 10.50
CA ILE A 457 -18.93 23.12 11.79
C ILE A 457 -19.92 22.33 12.70
N PRO A 458 -19.49 21.29 13.41
CA PRO A 458 -20.28 20.62 14.42
C PRO A 458 -20.57 21.52 15.62
N GLY A 459 -21.74 21.34 16.22
CA GLY A 459 -22.12 22.01 17.46
C GLY A 459 -22.55 23.47 17.29
N GLU A 460 -22.67 24.16 18.42
CA GLU A 460 -23.26 25.51 18.49
C GLU A 460 -22.40 26.59 17.82
N ALA A 461 -21.08 26.37 17.70
CA ALA A 461 -20.16 27.29 17.05
C ALA A 461 -20.58 27.62 15.60
N ASN A 462 -21.15 26.66 14.88
CA ASN A 462 -21.64 26.87 13.51
C ASN A 462 -22.81 27.85 13.44
N GLY A 463 -23.74 27.74 14.41
CA GLY A 463 -24.88 28.64 14.52
C GLY A 463 -24.42 30.07 14.72
N TYR A 464 -23.51 30.28 15.69
CA TYR A 464 -22.94 31.59 15.97
C TYR A 464 -22.15 32.18 14.79
N ILE A 465 -21.36 31.39 14.06
CA ILE A 465 -20.66 31.88 12.85
C ILE A 465 -21.68 32.29 11.78
N CYS A 466 -22.74 31.51 11.57
CA CYS A 466 -23.80 31.86 10.63
C CYS A 466 -24.54 33.13 11.05
N ASP A 467 -24.85 33.30 12.33
CA ASP A 467 -25.51 34.49 12.86
C ASP A 467 -24.62 35.73 12.72
N SER A 468 -23.31 35.58 12.95
CA SER A 468 -22.33 36.64 12.70
C SER A 468 -22.29 37.06 11.23
N LEU A 469 -22.24 36.11 10.30
CA LEU A 469 -22.27 36.38 8.85
C LEU A 469 -23.58 37.06 8.42
N ARG A 470 -24.72 36.66 8.98
CA ARG A 470 -26.02 37.33 8.74
C ARG A 470 -26.03 38.75 9.30
N ASN A 471 -25.46 38.97 10.48
CA ASN A 471 -25.35 40.30 11.08
C ASN A 471 -24.39 41.19 10.28
N LEU A 472 -23.30 40.64 9.73
CA LEU A 472 -22.40 41.34 8.82
C LEU A 472 -23.10 41.69 7.49
N SER A 473 -23.85 40.77 6.90
CA SER A 473 -24.66 41.08 5.70
C SER A 473 -25.71 42.17 5.99
N ALA A 474 -26.40 42.10 7.14
CA ALA A 474 -27.38 43.10 7.54
C ALA A 474 -26.75 44.47 7.88
N SER A 475 -25.46 44.52 8.26
CA SER A 475 -24.77 45.80 8.45
C SER A 475 -24.53 46.49 7.10
N MET A 476 -24.22 45.73 6.05
CA MET A 476 -24.09 46.25 4.68
C MET A 476 -25.41 46.84 4.17
N GLU A 477 -26.54 46.17 4.43
CA GLU A 477 -27.87 46.71 4.10
C GLU A 477 -28.22 47.98 4.90
N ALA A 478 -27.76 48.06 6.16
CA ALA A 478 -27.94 49.27 6.96
C ALA A 478 -27.15 50.44 6.35
N GLU A 479 -25.89 50.22 5.96
CA GLU A 479 -25.06 51.23 5.27
C GLU A 479 -25.68 51.67 3.94
N LYS A 480 -26.23 50.73 3.15
CA LYS A 480 -26.97 51.03 1.91
C LYS A 480 -28.12 52.00 2.13
N ASN A 481 -28.82 51.85 3.24
CA ASN A 481 -30.00 52.62 3.60
C ASN A 481 -29.65 53.84 4.47
N GLU A 482 -28.36 54.23 4.53
CA GLU A 482 -27.84 55.36 5.32
C GLU A 482 -28.14 55.24 6.83
N LYS A 483 -28.29 54.01 7.34
CA LYS A 483 -28.49 53.71 8.75
C LYS A 483 -27.16 53.34 9.42
N ASN A 484 -27.07 53.55 10.74
CA ASN A 484 -25.88 53.21 11.50
C ASN A 484 -25.66 51.67 11.58
N PRO A 485 -24.54 51.14 11.04
CA PRO A 485 -24.25 49.70 11.05
C PRO A 485 -23.75 49.17 12.40
N ALA A 486 -23.34 50.04 13.33
CA ALA A 486 -22.63 49.67 14.55
C ALA A 486 -23.39 48.63 15.40
N LYS A 487 -24.72 48.72 15.48
CA LYS A 487 -25.53 47.75 16.24
C LYS A 487 -25.40 46.33 15.67
N ARG A 488 -25.36 46.20 14.34
CA ARG A 488 -25.22 44.91 13.65
C ARG A 488 -23.80 44.37 13.77
N LEU A 489 -22.80 45.23 13.63
CA LEU A 489 -21.39 44.86 13.83
C LEU A 489 -21.12 44.38 15.26
N LYS A 490 -21.64 45.07 16.29
CA LYS A 490 -21.52 44.63 17.69
C LYS A 490 -22.18 43.26 17.94
N ALA A 491 -23.33 43.01 17.32
CA ALA A 491 -23.97 41.69 17.38
C ALA A 491 -23.10 40.61 16.71
N ALA A 492 -22.54 40.91 15.54
CA ALA A 492 -21.64 39.99 14.84
C ALA A 492 -20.38 39.64 15.66
N VAL A 493 -19.80 40.63 16.36
CA VAL A 493 -18.66 40.43 17.27
C VAL A 493 -19.02 39.50 18.44
N GLU A 494 -20.16 39.73 19.07
CA GLU A 494 -20.64 38.89 20.18
C GLU A 494 -20.84 37.43 19.73
N ASP A 495 -21.44 37.23 18.56
CA ASP A 495 -21.60 35.90 17.98
C ASP A 495 -20.23 35.22 17.70
N LEU A 496 -19.25 35.95 17.14
CA LEU A 496 -17.89 35.40 16.97
C LEU A 496 -17.21 35.06 18.30
N ARG A 497 -17.37 35.89 19.33
CA ARG A 497 -16.81 35.60 20.67
C ARG A 497 -17.43 34.35 21.29
N ARG A 498 -18.72 34.11 21.08
CA ARG A 498 -19.38 32.85 21.47
C ARG A 498 -18.82 31.68 20.69
N ALA A 499 -18.74 31.78 19.36
CA ALA A 499 -18.15 30.73 18.53
C ALA A 499 -16.72 30.40 18.95
N GLN A 500 -15.90 31.42 19.21
CA GLN A 500 -14.53 31.29 19.72
C GLN A 500 -14.52 30.51 21.03
N LYS A 501 -15.34 30.87 22.01
CA LYS A 501 -15.41 30.18 23.32
C LYS A 501 -15.76 28.70 23.16
N HIS A 502 -16.72 28.38 22.28
CA HIS A 502 -17.09 26.98 22.02
C HIS A 502 -15.95 26.19 21.38
N LEU A 503 -15.24 26.76 20.40
CA LEU A 503 -14.13 26.08 19.73
C LEU A 503 -12.87 26.01 20.60
N SER A 504 -12.61 27.01 21.46
CA SER A 504 -11.52 26.96 22.45
C SER A 504 -11.72 25.87 23.50
N ALA A 505 -12.96 25.42 23.73
CA ALA A 505 -13.26 24.27 24.58
C ALA A 505 -13.04 22.92 23.86
N GLY A 506 -12.81 22.94 22.55
CA GLY A 506 -12.49 21.77 21.74
C GLY A 506 -11.11 21.19 22.06
N LYS A 507 -10.95 19.89 21.81
CA LYS A 507 -9.66 19.18 22.01
C LYS A 507 -8.86 18.99 20.72
N SER A 508 -9.45 19.29 19.55
CA SER A 508 -8.77 19.14 18.26
C SER A 508 -7.87 20.34 17.99
N GLU A 509 -6.71 20.09 17.39
CA GLU A 509 -5.81 21.14 16.90
C GLU A 509 -6.51 22.09 15.92
N ILE A 510 -7.43 21.56 15.10
CA ILE A 510 -8.25 22.34 14.17
C ILE A 510 -9.16 23.31 14.93
N ASP A 511 -9.74 22.88 16.05
CA ASP A 511 -10.63 23.73 16.86
C ASP A 511 -9.83 24.88 17.49
N VAL A 512 -8.63 24.59 18.01
CA VAL A 512 -7.73 25.60 18.61
C VAL A 512 -7.32 26.66 17.59
N ARG A 513 -6.85 26.24 16.41
CA ARG A 513 -6.48 27.18 15.33
C ARG A 513 -7.67 27.97 14.81
N SER A 514 -8.83 27.33 14.67
CA SER A 514 -10.07 28.00 14.25
C SER A 514 -10.49 29.05 15.27
N ALA A 515 -10.41 28.75 16.58
CA ALA A 515 -10.72 29.70 17.63
C ALA A 515 -9.79 30.93 17.61
N ALA A 516 -8.49 30.73 17.34
CA ALA A 516 -7.54 31.84 17.21
C ALA A 516 -7.93 32.79 16.05
N LYS A 517 -8.21 32.23 14.86
CA LYS A 517 -8.65 33.01 13.69
C LYS A 517 -10.02 33.69 13.89
N ILE A 518 -10.95 33.06 14.60
CA ILE A 518 -12.23 33.68 14.97
C ILE A 518 -12.01 34.86 15.92
N GLY A 519 -11.10 34.71 16.89
CA GLY A 519 -10.73 35.79 17.80
C GLY A 519 -10.12 36.98 17.07
N GLU A 520 -9.31 36.73 16.04
CA GLU A 520 -8.78 37.77 15.15
C GLU A 520 -9.90 38.47 14.36
N ALA A 521 -10.78 37.71 13.71
CA ALA A 521 -11.95 38.25 13.01
C ALA A 521 -12.84 39.11 13.94
N ALA A 522 -13.06 38.65 15.17
CA ALA A 522 -13.81 39.41 16.17
C ALA A 522 -13.12 40.73 16.54
N LYS A 523 -11.78 40.75 16.67
CA LYS A 523 -11.02 41.99 16.93
C LYS A 523 -11.13 42.99 15.78
N ILE A 524 -11.04 42.51 14.53
CA ILE A 524 -11.18 43.37 13.34
C ILE A 524 -12.59 44.00 13.31
N LEU A 525 -13.63 43.20 13.52
CA LEU A 525 -15.01 43.71 13.57
C LEU A 525 -15.27 44.63 14.78
N ASP A 526 -14.64 44.38 15.93
CA ASP A 526 -14.80 45.21 17.12
C ASP A 526 -14.14 46.58 16.93
N ALA A 527 -12.98 46.64 16.27
CA ALA A 527 -12.35 47.89 15.87
C ALA A 527 -13.23 48.68 14.89
N LEU A 528 -13.88 47.99 13.93
CA LEU A 528 -14.87 48.60 13.04
C LEU A 528 -16.12 49.11 13.75
N ALA A 529 -16.54 48.44 14.82
CA ALA A 529 -17.73 48.78 15.60
C ALA A 529 -17.47 49.85 16.67
N GLY A 530 -16.22 49.94 17.13
CA GLY A 530 -15.72 50.80 18.21
C GLY A 530 -15.04 52.09 17.74
N SER A 531 -15.06 52.41 16.44
CA SER A 531 -14.80 53.78 15.98
C SER A 531 -15.94 54.71 16.45
N GLU A 532 -15.92 55.04 17.74
CA GLU A 532 -16.72 56.09 18.38
C GLU A 532 -16.23 57.44 17.82
N ASP A 533 -17.03 58.32 17.22
CA ASP A 533 -18.48 58.53 17.31
C ASP A 533 -19.26 58.16 16.04
N GLY A 534 -20.51 57.73 16.22
CA GLY A 534 -21.47 57.50 15.12
C GLY A 534 -21.82 58.74 14.27
N GLN A 535 -21.29 59.92 14.59
CA GLN A 535 -21.27 61.10 13.72
C GLN A 535 -20.11 61.06 12.70
N SER A 536 -18.94 60.51 13.05
CA SER A 536 -17.74 60.61 12.20
C SER A 536 -17.77 59.66 11.00
N ARG A 537 -18.28 58.41 11.13
CA ARG A 537 -18.46 57.52 9.95
C ARG A 537 -19.59 58.01 9.04
N ALA A 538 -20.46 58.92 9.49
CA ALA A 538 -21.44 59.63 8.65
C ALA A 538 -20.84 60.86 7.95
N GLU A 539 -19.80 61.45 8.53
CA GLU A 539 -19.03 62.59 7.99
C GLU A 539 -17.84 62.17 7.10
N LEU A 540 -17.42 60.90 7.16
CA LEU A 540 -16.44 60.31 6.25
C LEU A 540 -16.95 60.40 4.80
N THR A 541 -16.03 60.69 3.87
CA THR A 541 -16.39 60.75 2.46
C THR A 541 -16.94 59.40 2.01
N MET A 542 -17.84 59.38 1.02
CA MET A 542 -18.37 58.13 0.47
C MET A 542 -17.22 57.16 0.12
N LYS A 543 -16.08 57.68 -0.34
CA LYS A 543 -14.86 56.90 -0.65
C LYS A 543 -14.25 56.21 0.58
N ASP A 544 -14.24 56.85 1.75
CA ASP A 544 -13.71 56.28 2.99
C ASP A 544 -14.68 55.27 3.62
N ARG A 545 -15.99 55.46 3.44
CA ARG A 545 -17.05 54.51 3.84
C ARG A 545 -17.03 53.22 3.01
N LEU A 546 -16.42 53.24 1.83
CA LEU A 546 -16.44 52.15 0.85
C LEU A 546 -15.17 51.31 0.83
N ASN A 547 -14.33 51.46 1.85
CA ASN A 547 -13.12 50.67 2.01
C ASN A 547 -13.42 49.40 2.81
N PHE A 548 -14.11 48.43 2.20
CA PHE A 548 -14.51 47.14 2.79
C PHE A 548 -13.33 46.16 3.04
N ARG A 549 -12.11 46.68 3.25
CA ARG A 549 -10.93 45.86 3.55
C ARG A 549 -11.09 45.08 4.86
N PRO A 550 -11.55 45.68 5.97
CA PRO A 550 -11.73 44.93 7.21
C PRO A 550 -12.80 43.84 7.10
N GLU A 551 -13.91 44.10 6.41
CA GLU A 551 -14.96 43.11 6.13
C GLU A 551 -14.43 41.98 5.22
N ARG A 552 -13.64 42.32 4.19
CA ARG A 552 -12.92 41.34 3.36
C ARG A 552 -12.04 40.45 4.22
N ASP A 553 -11.21 41.01 5.08
CA ASP A 553 -10.25 40.25 5.88
C ASP A 553 -10.98 39.30 6.85
N VAL A 554 -12.09 39.74 7.45
CA VAL A 554 -12.99 38.89 8.25
C VAL A 554 -13.58 37.75 7.43
N LEU A 555 -14.09 38.02 6.23
CA LEU A 555 -14.64 37.00 5.34
C LEU A 555 -13.58 35.99 4.88
N LEU A 556 -12.34 36.44 4.64
CA LEU A 556 -11.22 35.57 4.29
C LEU A 556 -10.83 34.66 5.46
N LEU A 557 -10.79 35.18 6.69
CA LEU A 557 -10.56 34.38 7.89
C LEU A 557 -11.66 33.32 8.08
N LEU A 558 -12.93 33.73 8.03
CA LEU A 558 -14.07 32.82 8.20
C LEU A 558 -14.15 31.77 7.09
N SER A 559 -13.92 32.15 5.84
CA SER A 559 -13.89 31.21 4.72
C SER A 559 -12.73 30.21 4.81
N SER A 560 -11.56 30.63 5.28
CA SER A 560 -10.42 29.75 5.57
C SER A 560 -10.77 28.72 6.65
N ILE A 561 -11.41 29.16 7.74
CA ILE A 561 -11.88 28.28 8.82
C ILE A 561 -12.85 27.24 8.27
N LEU A 562 -13.93 27.67 7.60
CA LEU A 562 -14.94 26.76 7.05
C LEU A 562 -14.34 25.76 6.05
N THR A 563 -13.48 26.24 5.16
CA THR A 563 -12.79 25.42 4.16
C THR A 563 -11.92 24.35 4.82
N ASN A 564 -11.08 24.72 5.79
CA ASN A 564 -10.21 23.79 6.49
C ASN A 564 -10.99 22.79 7.34
N TYR A 565 -12.08 23.24 7.99
CA TYR A 565 -12.96 22.37 8.75
C TYR A 565 -13.55 21.29 7.85
N ILE A 566 -14.15 21.67 6.72
CA ILE A 566 -14.75 20.71 5.77
C ILE A 566 -13.70 19.76 5.21
N LEU A 567 -12.53 20.28 4.80
CA LEU A 567 -11.43 19.47 4.29
C LEU A 567 -10.98 18.40 5.28
N SER A 568 -10.96 18.67 6.58
CA SER A 568 -10.59 17.66 7.60
C SER A 568 -11.48 16.41 7.61
N TYR A 569 -12.71 16.50 7.09
CA TYR A 569 -13.68 15.38 7.05
C TYR A 569 -13.80 14.66 5.71
N ILE A 570 -13.23 15.22 4.65
CA ILE A 570 -13.34 14.67 3.28
C ILE A 570 -11.97 14.36 2.67
N ASP A 571 -10.90 14.91 3.22
CA ASP A 571 -9.55 14.71 2.72
C ASP A 571 -9.03 13.34 3.20
N ASP A 572 -9.35 12.34 2.39
CA ASP A 572 -8.91 10.94 2.55
C ASP A 572 -7.39 10.76 2.33
N ALA A 573 -6.59 11.82 2.34
CA ALA A 573 -5.14 11.74 2.33
C ALA A 573 -4.55 10.87 3.47
N ASN A 574 -5.34 10.59 4.51
CA ASN A 574 -5.00 9.66 5.57
C ASN A 574 -5.54 8.24 5.31
N THR A 575 -6.04 7.93 4.11
CA THR A 575 -6.58 6.62 3.74
C THR A 575 -5.83 6.10 2.52
N ILE A 576 -5.21 4.93 2.66
CA ILE A 576 -4.63 4.19 1.55
C ILE A 576 -5.68 3.21 1.03
N TYR A 577 -5.97 3.31 -0.25
CA TYR A 577 -6.80 2.36 -0.98
C TYR A 577 -5.92 1.17 -1.35
N THR A 578 -6.25 -0.01 -0.84
CA THR A 578 -5.51 -1.24 -1.15
C THR A 578 -6.45 -2.25 -1.79
N TRP A 579 -6.01 -2.89 -2.86
CA TRP A 579 -6.72 -3.97 -3.51
C TRP A 579 -6.05 -5.29 -3.15
N ASP A 580 -6.86 -6.24 -2.70
CA ASP A 580 -6.41 -7.61 -2.45
C ASP A 580 -6.23 -8.40 -3.75
N GLU A 581 -5.73 -9.63 -3.64
CA GLU A 581 -5.54 -10.54 -4.79
C GLU A 581 -6.83 -10.80 -5.59
N SER A 582 -8.01 -10.57 -5.00
CA SER A 582 -9.32 -10.68 -5.66
C SER A 582 -9.85 -9.36 -6.25
N LEU A 583 -9.01 -8.31 -6.26
CA LEU A 583 -9.35 -6.94 -6.66
C LEU A 583 -10.47 -6.30 -5.82
N LYS A 584 -10.68 -6.77 -4.60
CA LYS A 584 -11.58 -6.11 -3.65
C LYS A 584 -10.84 -4.96 -2.98
N LEU A 585 -11.50 -3.80 -2.94
CA LEU A 585 -10.98 -2.63 -2.27
C LEU A 585 -11.07 -2.79 -0.75
N VAL A 586 -9.95 -2.54 -0.08
CA VAL A 586 -9.76 -2.47 1.36
C VAL A 586 -9.20 -1.10 1.68
N GLN A 587 -9.94 -0.30 2.43
CA GLN A 587 -9.49 1.00 2.90
C GLN A 587 -8.75 0.85 4.22
N ARG A 588 -7.55 1.43 4.32
CA ARG A 588 -6.75 1.45 5.54
C ARG A 588 -6.39 2.90 5.91
N PRO A 589 -6.71 3.35 7.13
CA PRO A 589 -6.21 4.62 7.60
C PRO A 589 -4.68 4.52 7.81
N ILE A 590 -3.95 5.59 7.49
CA ILE A 590 -2.49 5.74 7.68
C ILE A 590 -2.14 5.81 9.17
N SER A 591 -3.06 6.34 9.98
CA SER A 591 -2.97 6.29 11.44
C SER A 591 -4.30 5.83 12.04
N GLY A 592 -4.25 4.74 12.78
CA GLY A 592 -5.39 4.18 13.49
C GLY A 592 -5.17 2.71 13.76
N LYS A 593 -4.93 2.37 15.03
CA LYS A 593 -5.07 1.01 15.56
C LYS A 593 -6.35 0.40 14.97
N LYS A 594 -6.21 -0.56 14.07
CA LYS A 594 -7.34 -1.43 13.72
C LYS A 594 -7.36 -2.55 14.74
N SER A 595 -8.36 -2.55 15.60
CA SER A 595 -8.96 -3.81 16.00
C SER A 595 -9.78 -4.35 14.81
N PRO A 596 -9.51 -5.55 14.32
CA PRO A 596 -10.48 -6.61 14.36
C PRO A 596 -10.48 -7.17 15.78
N SER A 597 -11.67 -7.33 16.39
CA SER A 597 -11.79 -8.24 17.52
C SER A 597 -11.23 -9.60 17.11
N PRO A 598 -10.23 -10.15 17.82
CA PRO A 598 -9.78 -11.50 17.53
C PRO A 598 -10.97 -12.46 17.72
N PRO A 599 -11.08 -13.55 16.94
CA PRO A 599 -11.88 -14.68 17.39
C PRO A 599 -11.41 -15.08 18.80
N SER A 600 -12.33 -15.55 19.64
CA SER A 600 -12.09 -15.82 21.07
C SER A 600 -10.77 -16.56 21.31
N GLN A 601 -9.98 -16.09 22.28
CA GLN A 601 -8.71 -16.71 22.74
C GLN A 601 -8.80 -18.23 22.99
N ASP A 602 -10.00 -18.76 23.23
CA ASP A 602 -10.32 -20.19 23.35
C ASP A 602 -10.01 -21.03 22.09
N GLN A 603 -10.02 -20.44 20.89
CA GLN A 603 -9.67 -21.16 19.65
C GLN A 603 -8.16 -21.23 19.44
N ALA A 604 -7.42 -20.18 19.79
CA ALA A 604 -5.96 -20.13 19.66
C ALA A 604 -5.25 -21.05 20.68
N GLN A 605 -5.77 -21.15 21.92
CA GLN A 605 -5.19 -22.03 22.94
C GLN A 605 -5.43 -23.52 22.68
N LYS A 606 -6.54 -23.90 22.01
CA LYS A 606 -6.77 -25.30 21.61
C LYS A 606 -5.84 -25.78 20.48
N ILE A 607 -5.33 -24.86 19.66
CA ILE A 607 -4.45 -25.16 18.52
C ILE A 607 -2.97 -25.03 18.90
N ALA A 608 -2.63 -24.08 19.78
CA ALA A 608 -1.26 -23.91 20.29
C ALA A 608 -0.77 -25.07 21.18
N LEU A 609 -1.67 -25.89 21.73
CA LEU A 609 -1.31 -27.07 22.51
C LEU A 609 -0.78 -28.26 21.67
N VAL A 610 -0.81 -28.16 20.34
CA VAL A 610 -0.25 -29.18 19.44
C VAL A 610 1.27 -29.05 19.27
N ASP A 611 1.88 -27.93 19.73
CA ASP A 611 3.31 -27.65 19.53
C ASP A 611 4.23 -28.10 20.69
N ALA A 612 3.76 -28.97 21.59
CA ALA A 612 4.61 -29.56 22.63
C ALA A 612 4.31 -31.05 22.88
N LYS A 613 4.96 -31.91 22.08
CA LYS A 613 5.41 -33.25 22.52
C LYS A 613 4.40 -34.38 22.71
N GLU A 614 3.17 -34.33 22.18
CA GLU A 614 2.23 -35.48 22.20
C GLU A 614 1.33 -35.51 20.95
N THR A 615 1.78 -36.12 19.84
CA THR A 615 0.88 -36.56 18.75
C THR A 615 1.42 -37.81 18.05
N ALA A 616 1.54 -38.90 18.80
CA ALA A 616 1.65 -40.26 18.22
C ALA A 616 0.59 -41.22 18.76
N GLU A 617 0.01 -40.98 19.95
CA GLU A 617 -0.91 -41.93 20.59
C GLU A 617 -2.40 -41.49 20.62
N ASP A 618 -2.73 -40.19 20.58
CA ASP A 618 -4.13 -39.75 20.77
C ASP A 618 -4.97 -39.54 19.49
N LEU A 619 -4.37 -39.67 18.30
CA LEU A 619 -5.10 -39.63 17.01
C LEU A 619 -5.69 -41.00 16.60
N ALA A 620 -5.60 -42.02 17.45
CA ALA A 620 -6.18 -43.34 17.20
C ALA A 620 -7.67 -43.48 17.60
N ASN A 621 -8.26 -42.52 18.33
CA ASN A 621 -9.54 -42.76 19.05
C ASN A 621 -10.70 -41.80 18.74
N HIS A 622 -10.70 -41.07 17.62
CA HIS A 622 -11.89 -40.33 17.18
C HIS A 622 -12.42 -40.86 15.83
N GLU A 623 -13.36 -41.80 15.92
CA GLU A 623 -14.26 -42.18 14.83
C GLU A 623 -15.22 -41.02 14.55
N GLU A 624 -14.99 -40.30 13.45
CA GLU A 624 -15.95 -39.67 12.53
C GLU A 624 -15.31 -38.42 11.86
N CYS A 625 -14.55 -38.63 10.77
CA CYS A 625 -14.57 -37.81 9.55
C CYS A 625 -13.48 -38.23 8.55
N TRP A 626 -13.92 -38.83 7.44
CA TRP A 626 -13.26 -38.91 6.12
C TRP A 626 -11.73 -39.17 6.07
N LEU A 627 -11.30 -40.36 6.48
CA LEU A 627 -10.02 -40.95 6.04
C LEU A 627 -10.28 -41.98 4.92
N VAL A 628 -9.68 -41.77 3.75
CA VAL A 628 -9.46 -42.84 2.76
C VAL A 628 -8.08 -43.44 3.09
N PRO A 629 -7.99 -44.70 3.56
CA PRO A 629 -6.71 -45.27 3.97
C PRO A 629 -5.88 -45.69 2.75
N VAL A 630 -4.67 -45.15 2.63
CA VAL A 630 -3.62 -45.73 1.78
C VAL A 630 -3.03 -46.92 2.53
N LYS A 631 -3.34 -48.15 2.09
CA LYS A 631 -2.71 -49.37 2.62
C LYS A 631 -1.32 -49.52 2.01
N ALA A 632 -0.26 -49.37 2.80
CA ALA A 632 1.06 -49.89 2.48
C ALA A 632 1.24 -51.26 3.17
N SER A 633 1.33 -52.33 2.37
CA SER A 633 1.69 -53.66 2.84
C SER A 633 3.21 -53.81 2.88
N VAL A 634 3.80 -53.94 4.07
CA VAL A 634 5.12 -54.54 4.24
C VAL A 634 5.02 -55.62 5.29
N ALA A 635 5.17 -56.87 4.85
CA ALA A 635 5.27 -58.04 5.70
C ALA A 635 6.70 -58.14 6.26
N CYS A 636 6.83 -58.40 7.56
CA CYS A 636 7.98 -59.12 8.14
C CYS A 636 7.53 -59.89 9.40
N PRO A 637 8.05 -61.11 9.66
CA PRO A 637 7.46 -62.03 10.62
C PRO A 637 8.09 -61.98 12.03
N SER A 638 7.21 -62.12 13.02
CA SER A 638 7.32 -62.77 14.34
C SER A 638 8.69 -63.15 14.92
N SER A 639 8.94 -62.68 16.16
CA SER A 639 9.26 -63.46 17.39
C SER A 639 10.01 -62.55 18.38
N GLY A 640 9.78 -62.53 19.69
CA GLY A 640 8.87 -63.23 20.58
C GLY A 640 9.06 -62.71 22.01
N GLN A 641 8.03 -62.89 22.84
CA GLN A 641 8.00 -63.12 24.30
C GLN A 641 8.79 -62.18 25.24
N VAL A 642 8.37 -61.82 26.46
CA VAL A 642 7.20 -62.00 27.34
C VAL A 642 7.52 -61.06 28.55
N GLN A 643 6.49 -60.37 29.07
CA GLN A 643 6.40 -59.60 30.34
C GLN A 643 6.73 -60.46 31.60
N PRO A 644 6.71 -60.02 32.91
CA PRO A 644 5.90 -58.92 33.50
C PRO A 644 6.43 -58.15 34.76
N PHE A 645 5.75 -57.02 35.07
CA PHE A 645 5.31 -56.42 36.38
C PHE A 645 6.32 -56.29 37.56
N GLN A 646 6.29 -55.32 38.50
CA GLN A 646 5.15 -54.70 39.20
C GLN A 646 5.60 -53.45 40.02
N GLU A 647 4.62 -52.62 40.37
CA GLU A 647 4.66 -51.33 41.08
C GLU A 647 5.17 -51.36 42.55
N GLY A 648 5.54 -50.18 43.04
CA GLY A 648 5.67 -49.90 44.48
C GLY A 648 6.14 -48.47 44.77
N SER A 649 5.19 -47.55 44.98
CA SER A 649 5.36 -46.26 45.64
C SER A 649 5.93 -46.44 47.06
N ASP A 650 6.76 -45.51 47.57
CA ASP A 650 6.27 -44.38 48.38
C ASP A 650 7.42 -43.59 49.08
N VAL A 651 7.14 -42.31 49.30
CA VAL A 651 7.75 -41.33 50.24
C VAL A 651 9.15 -40.73 49.95
N GLY A 652 9.18 -39.39 49.84
CA GLY A 652 10.08 -38.59 50.68
C GLY A 652 10.99 -37.55 50.00
N GLU A 653 10.47 -36.33 49.90
CA GLU A 653 11.15 -35.04 50.08
C GLU A 653 12.30 -34.55 49.15
N ALA A 654 12.12 -33.27 48.81
CA ALA A 654 12.97 -32.39 48.02
C ALA A 654 14.35 -32.15 48.63
N VAL A 655 15.38 -31.97 47.77
CA VAL A 655 16.51 -31.02 47.94
C VAL A 655 17.25 -30.88 46.58
N LYS A 656 17.57 -29.65 46.17
CA LYS A 656 18.50 -29.31 45.05
C LYS A 656 19.94 -29.74 45.37
N PRO A 657 20.78 -30.00 44.36
CA PRO A 657 22.12 -29.40 44.36
C PRO A 657 22.52 -28.91 42.94
N GLU A 658 23.19 -27.77 42.77
CA GLU A 658 24.61 -27.48 43.08
C GLU A 658 25.62 -28.33 42.28
N GLU A 659 26.33 -27.59 41.41
CA GLU A 659 27.74 -27.66 41.01
C GLU A 659 28.51 -28.98 41.18
N ARG A 660 29.20 -29.36 40.09
CA ARG A 660 30.47 -30.10 40.17
C ARG A 660 31.52 -29.47 39.28
N GLU A 661 32.48 -28.84 39.94
CA GLU A 661 33.86 -28.74 39.49
C GLU A 661 34.50 -30.14 39.36
N LEU A 662 35.47 -30.25 38.45
CA LEU A 662 36.62 -31.14 38.62
C LEU A 662 37.87 -30.44 38.08
N GLN A 663 38.82 -30.28 39.01
CA GLN A 663 40.10 -29.59 38.97
C GLN A 663 41.16 -30.29 38.09
N ILE A 664 41.94 -29.54 37.30
CA ILE A 664 43.33 -29.02 37.52
C ILE A 664 44.44 -30.05 37.22
N ASP A 665 45.34 -29.70 36.29
CA ASP A 665 46.76 -29.51 36.60
C ASP A 665 47.47 -28.60 35.57
N ASP A 666 48.26 -27.69 36.15
CA ASP A 666 48.97 -26.51 35.64
C ASP A 666 50.17 -26.81 34.72
N VAL A 667 50.64 -25.79 33.96
CA VAL A 667 51.93 -25.08 34.20
C VAL A 667 52.10 -23.87 33.24
N GLY A 668 52.15 -22.66 33.85
CA GLY A 668 53.15 -21.59 33.59
C GLY A 668 52.89 -20.61 32.43
N ALA A 669 52.37 -19.39 32.57
CA ALA A 669 52.77 -18.18 33.33
C ALA A 669 53.45 -17.09 32.46
N ILE A 670 52.89 -15.87 32.48
CA ILE A 670 53.49 -14.57 32.91
C ILE A 670 52.76 -13.35 32.26
N ASN A 671 52.01 -12.63 33.11
CA ASN A 671 51.80 -11.16 33.33
C ASN A 671 51.44 -10.21 32.16
N ASP A 672 50.27 -9.53 32.18
CA ASP A 672 49.89 -8.28 32.91
C ASP A 672 50.64 -7.02 32.41
N ALA A 673 50.09 -5.81 32.25
CA ALA A 673 48.76 -5.22 32.29
C ALA A 673 48.85 -3.78 31.68
N LYS A 674 47.67 -3.20 31.39
CA LYS A 674 47.28 -1.81 31.07
C LYS A 674 48.24 -0.66 31.42
N GLU A 675 48.26 0.39 30.58
CA GLU A 675 48.01 1.80 30.96
C GLU A 675 47.93 2.75 29.73
N GLU A 676 46.90 3.61 29.68
CA GLU A 676 46.81 4.89 28.93
C GLU A 676 47.33 6.03 29.86
N PRO A 677 47.31 7.33 29.49
CA PRO A 677 47.70 8.05 28.27
C PRO A 677 48.62 9.26 28.62
N GLN A 678 49.15 10.04 27.66
CA GLN A 678 49.49 11.46 27.93
C GLN A 678 49.63 12.36 26.69
N ARG A 679 49.00 13.53 26.79
CA ARG A 679 49.13 14.73 25.92
C ARG A 679 50.36 15.56 26.28
N SER A 680 50.90 16.28 25.31
CA SER A 680 51.25 17.73 25.33
C SER A 680 52.07 18.07 24.08
N VAL A 681 52.26 19.28 23.53
CA VAL A 681 51.66 20.64 23.54
C VAL A 681 52.40 21.41 22.41
N GLU A 682 51.69 22.22 21.60
CA GLU A 682 52.05 23.47 20.85
C GLU A 682 53.39 23.58 20.04
N VAL A 683 53.53 24.27 18.89
CA VAL A 683 53.20 25.67 18.51
C VAL A 683 53.26 25.85 16.94
N ASN A 684 52.35 26.69 16.42
CA ASN A 684 52.28 27.56 15.20
C ASN A 684 53.30 27.46 14.03
N GLU A 685 52.86 27.51 12.76
CA GLU A 685 52.49 28.72 11.95
C GLU A 685 52.52 28.49 10.40
N THR A 686 51.45 28.94 9.75
CA THR A 686 51.18 29.37 8.34
C THR A 686 52.06 29.05 7.10
N SER A 687 51.36 28.51 6.08
CA SER A 687 51.35 28.81 4.61
C SER A 687 52.62 28.68 3.72
N SER A 688 52.58 27.80 2.71
CA SER A 688 52.39 28.14 1.27
C SER A 688 52.78 27.00 0.28
N LYS A 689 51.92 26.83 -0.75
CA LYS A 689 52.12 26.29 -2.13
C LYS A 689 52.61 24.84 -2.30
N SER A 690 51.82 23.90 -2.83
CA SER A 690 51.17 23.77 -4.15
C SER A 690 52.15 23.61 -5.32
N GLU A 691 52.34 22.38 -5.79
CA GLU A 691 52.66 22.02 -7.20
C GLU A 691 52.71 20.50 -7.44
N ALA A 692 52.74 19.66 -6.40
CA ALA A 692 52.77 18.20 -6.56
C ALA A 692 51.38 17.51 -6.68
N GLY A 693 50.28 18.21 -6.38
CA GLY A 693 48.91 17.64 -6.39
C GLY A 693 48.24 17.61 -7.77
N ASP A 694 48.62 18.53 -8.67
CA ASP A 694 47.93 18.68 -9.97
C ASP A 694 48.36 17.64 -11.00
N HIS A 695 49.57 17.10 -10.90
CA HIS A 695 50.03 16.04 -11.80
C HIS A 695 49.31 14.70 -11.55
N LEU A 696 48.95 14.40 -10.30
CA LEU A 696 48.21 13.18 -9.96
C LEU A 696 46.73 13.29 -10.36
N SER A 697 46.13 14.48 -10.18
CA SER A 697 44.76 14.77 -10.60
C SER A 697 44.60 14.71 -12.12
N ASN A 698 45.54 15.29 -12.88
CA ASN A 698 45.51 15.25 -14.33
C ASN A 698 45.73 13.83 -14.89
N ALA A 699 46.57 13.00 -14.26
CA ALA A 699 46.76 11.61 -14.65
C ALA A 699 45.48 10.77 -14.44
N VAL A 700 44.78 10.93 -13.32
CA VAL A 700 43.50 10.24 -13.05
C VAL A 700 42.41 10.69 -14.02
N THR A 701 42.40 11.96 -14.39
CA THR A 701 41.43 12.51 -15.35
C THR A 701 41.70 12.01 -16.77
N LEU A 702 42.98 11.90 -17.16
CA LEU A 702 43.40 11.34 -18.46
C LEU A 702 43.07 9.84 -18.58
N VAL A 703 43.25 9.06 -17.51
CA VAL A 703 42.89 7.64 -17.48
C VAL A 703 41.37 7.46 -17.59
N LYS A 704 40.57 8.30 -16.92
CA LYS A 704 39.10 8.27 -17.07
C LYS A 704 38.64 8.67 -18.47
N ALA A 705 39.30 9.65 -19.09
CA ALA A 705 39.01 10.05 -20.46
C ALA A 705 39.36 8.95 -21.48
N LEU A 706 40.52 8.30 -21.33
CA LEU A 706 40.92 7.16 -22.16
C LEU A 706 39.97 5.97 -21.99
N ALA A 707 39.52 5.68 -20.76
CA ALA A 707 38.52 4.63 -20.51
C ALA A 707 37.17 4.93 -21.21
N MET A 708 36.72 6.19 -21.22
CA MET A 708 35.50 6.57 -21.95
C MET A 708 35.67 6.45 -23.47
N VAL A 709 36.84 6.79 -24.02
CA VAL A 709 37.11 6.63 -25.46
C VAL A 709 37.12 5.16 -25.86
N VAL A 710 37.67 4.26 -25.04
CA VAL A 710 37.64 2.81 -25.29
C VAL A 710 36.21 2.28 -25.27
N VAL A 711 35.37 2.72 -24.32
CA VAL A 711 33.95 2.34 -24.28
C VAL A 711 33.21 2.87 -25.51
N LEU A 712 33.51 4.08 -25.98
CA LEU A 712 32.91 4.65 -27.18
C LEU A 712 33.34 3.92 -28.46
N LEU A 713 34.61 3.49 -28.55
CA LEU A 713 35.09 2.71 -29.69
C LEU A 713 34.47 1.31 -29.71
N LEU A 714 34.31 0.67 -28.55
CA LEU A 714 33.64 -0.64 -28.44
C LEU A 714 32.15 -0.55 -28.78
N THR A 715 31.48 0.56 -28.48
CA THR A 715 30.08 0.76 -28.90
C THR A 715 29.96 1.09 -30.38
N ILE A 716 30.92 1.80 -30.98
CA ILE A 716 30.97 2.05 -32.42
C ILE A 716 31.22 0.74 -33.19
N ASP A 717 32.14 -0.11 -32.73
CA ASP A 717 32.37 -1.44 -33.33
C ASP A 717 31.12 -2.34 -33.20
N ALA A 718 30.40 -2.29 -32.08
CA ALA A 718 29.15 -3.03 -31.91
C ALA A 718 28.03 -2.52 -32.85
N ILE A 719 28.00 -1.21 -33.14
CA ILE A 719 27.03 -0.60 -34.07
C ILE A 719 27.39 -0.90 -35.53
N LEU A 720 28.68 -0.89 -35.89
CA LEU A 720 29.15 -1.29 -37.22
C LEU A 720 28.97 -2.79 -37.49
N TYR A 721 28.87 -3.62 -36.45
CA TYR A 721 28.52 -5.03 -36.58
C TYR A 721 27.00 -5.27 -36.73
N LEU A 722 26.19 -4.25 -36.43
CA LEU A 722 24.71 -4.26 -36.49
C LEU A 722 24.14 -3.60 -37.76
N ILE A 723 24.98 -2.86 -38.50
CA ILE A 723 24.71 -2.34 -39.85
C ILE A 723 25.26 -3.34 -40.86
#